data_AF-F5XVC8-F1
#
_entry.id   AF-F5XVC8-F1
#
_cell.length_a   1.000
_cell.length_b   1.000
_cell.length_c   1.000
_cell.angle_alpha   90.00
_cell.angle_beta   90.00
_cell.angle_gamma   90.00
#
_symmetry.space_group_name_H-M   'P 1'
#
loop_
_entity.id
_entity.type
_entity.pdbx_description
1 polymer ?
#
loop_
_entity_poly.entity_id
_entity_poly.type
_entity_poly.pdbx_seq_one_letter_code
_entity_poly.pdbx_strand_id
1 'polypeptide(L)'
;PGDKWTLVDQCHTVTCLPGGYTTLESHRINCERIARPTCQNGLPAVKMEETCGCRWMCPCSCMGSPSRNIVTFDGLDFRLAGNCSYMLYEDKEHDIQMILHNGLCTSAPKLNCMNTIEVKHKDSTVELSNAMTVTVNGKMVTIPYANGDIEANIYGAIMHEIRFSHLGHIISFTPSNNEFTLQLSPKSFASKMYGLCGVCDQNTANDMVLKDGSVTSDSSTFIQEWAIKQPGKFCEVNRPDTCVEHATSKCSILLSNQFYECHQIIPPNMFYTACEENNCYGDEVCEIISSYAHLCRTQGICLDWRSSEFCAMKCPTSLIYDYCQKDCTKHCENGTTTEVCMDYPMEGCFCPDGQISLNGSCVHEETCTQCVSEDGSHHKHLETWIPSEEPCKICVCLDNKITNCTLQTCPPTKSVICGPCEVPKLWTDSDQCCPVYKCVCDLDTCRLPPVPHCKDGLQLVQTNFGKCRPDYACVCKKEACSLPPAFACPPHRKLTVMKTQCCDEYQCACNCVNSTVTCPAGYLSTSVTNDCDCISTTCIPDKVCVHHNIVYPVGKTWEEGCTECSCTDMEDAVTGLRIAECLEKKCTNICPLGYKYFNKQGSCCGKCFKIMCDEILHSPRGDANEDVHWHEVGSEWQSLSNPCIIKECVRVNEEVFIQTKNVTCAQMESLDCPFGTELHCDQKTGCCPTCHCEPVNGCVLNGTIIEAGKQVLVDECTSCQCSLQSGLSLKYKLTCGKKHCEPCPKNYREEKVPDSCCGKCLPTMCAIQLRNRTILYLKPNEMIQDDCDSHSCKVNMKGDFIWEKRITGCPPFDSNRCLAEGGKIAKIENTCCKTCVEPECKEVTGRLEYVKVDDCVNENQLNIHYCEGKCASKAIYNITVNDIEDKCTCCSATVKDSMLVPLRCANGSIVQHEVFNARQCECLSRKCMP
;
A
#
# COMPACT_ATOMS: atom_id res chain seq x y z
N PRO A 1 56.63 -17.77 33.15
CA PRO A 1 57.01 -18.40 31.85
C PRO A 1 56.33 -19.77 31.71
N GLY A 2 55.55 -19.96 30.64
CA GLY A 2 54.69 -21.12 30.43
C GLY A 2 53.20 -20.84 30.65
N ASP A 3 52.86 -19.72 31.30
CA ASP A 3 51.46 -19.34 31.56
C ASP A 3 50.75 -19.01 30.23
N LYS A 4 49.59 -19.64 30.02
CA LYS A 4 48.68 -19.37 28.90
C LYS A 4 47.36 -18.83 29.42
N TRP A 5 46.84 -17.78 28.78
CA TRP A 5 45.49 -17.27 29.05
C TRP A 5 44.79 -16.86 27.75
N THR A 6 43.49 -17.11 27.70
CA THR A 6 42.63 -16.71 26.58
C THR A 6 42.16 -15.28 26.82
N LEU A 7 42.17 -14.46 25.77
CA LEU A 7 41.64 -13.10 25.82
C LEU A 7 40.10 -13.11 25.95
N VAL A 8 39.54 -11.96 26.33
CA VAL A 8 38.09 -11.77 26.49
C VAL A 8 37.32 -12.09 25.21
N ASP A 9 37.95 -11.92 24.05
CA ASP A 9 37.34 -12.24 22.75
C ASP A 9 37.26 -13.74 22.46
N GLN A 10 37.79 -14.60 23.35
CA GLN A 10 37.83 -16.07 23.25
C GLN A 10 38.60 -16.64 22.04
N CYS A 11 39.08 -15.77 21.15
CA CYS A 11 39.66 -16.15 19.86
C CYS A 11 41.17 -15.96 19.80
N HIS A 12 41.76 -15.45 20.87
CA HIS A 12 43.20 -15.31 20.98
C HIS A 12 43.70 -15.90 22.30
N THR A 13 44.80 -16.64 22.21
CA THR A 13 45.52 -17.15 23.38
C THR A 13 46.88 -16.47 23.48
N VAL A 14 47.19 -15.94 24.66
CA VAL A 14 48.49 -15.34 24.96
C VAL A 14 49.32 -16.34 25.76
N THR A 15 50.58 -16.51 25.40
CA THR A 15 51.55 -17.35 26.12
C THR A 15 52.71 -16.50 26.61
N CYS A 16 53.01 -16.57 27.90
CA CYS A 16 54.19 -15.93 28.49
C CYS A 16 55.43 -16.80 28.28
N LEU A 17 56.46 -16.30 27.60
CA LEU A 17 57.70 -17.03 27.31
C LEU A 17 58.85 -16.61 28.27
N PRO A 18 59.91 -17.42 28.40
CA PRO A 18 61.09 -17.06 29.18
C PRO A 18 61.73 -15.76 28.65
N GLY A 19 62.05 -14.79 29.51
CA GLY A 19 62.60 -13.49 29.09
C GLY A 19 61.58 -12.34 29.03
N GLY A 20 60.33 -12.56 29.47
CA GLY A 20 59.36 -11.48 29.71
C GLY A 20 58.55 -11.06 28.49
N TYR A 21 58.69 -11.74 27.35
CA TYR A 21 57.90 -11.50 26.15
C TYR A 21 56.71 -12.46 26.05
N THR A 22 55.67 -12.03 25.34
CA THR A 22 54.43 -12.78 25.12
C THR A 22 54.22 -13.10 23.65
N THR A 23 53.68 -14.27 23.33
CA THR A 23 53.21 -14.62 21.97
C THR A 23 51.70 -14.71 21.94
N LEU A 24 51.10 -14.16 20.88
CA LEU A 24 49.66 -14.20 20.62
C LEU A 24 49.38 -15.26 19.54
N GLU A 25 48.49 -16.19 19.84
CA GLU A 25 48.03 -17.22 18.91
C GLU A 25 46.56 -16.93 18.58
N SER A 26 46.22 -16.79 17.29
CA SER A 26 44.87 -16.48 16.84
C SER A 26 44.18 -17.76 16.37
N HIS A 27 42.99 -18.02 16.93
CA HIS A 27 42.12 -19.14 16.57
C HIS A 27 41.01 -18.72 15.61
N ARG A 28 41.15 -17.55 14.96
CA ARG A 28 40.13 -17.02 14.05
C ARG A 28 40.10 -17.79 12.72
N ILE A 29 38.95 -18.35 12.37
CA ILE A 29 38.72 -19.09 11.13
C ILE A 29 38.14 -18.16 10.06
N ASN A 30 38.69 -18.21 8.84
CA ASN A 30 38.15 -17.50 7.68
C ASN A 30 37.64 -18.51 6.62
N CYS A 31 36.31 -18.62 6.51
CA CYS A 31 35.66 -19.55 5.58
C CYS A 31 35.91 -19.28 4.11
N GLU A 32 36.30 -18.08 3.72
CA GLU A 32 36.64 -17.78 2.32
C GLU A 32 37.88 -18.55 1.85
N ARG A 33 38.69 -19.04 2.80
CA ARG A 33 39.85 -19.90 2.52
C ARG A 33 39.56 -21.40 2.65
N ILE A 34 38.33 -21.77 3.01
CA ILE A 34 37.90 -23.16 3.20
C ILE A 34 37.01 -23.54 2.03
N ALA A 35 37.25 -24.72 1.44
CA ALA A 35 36.40 -25.23 0.37
C ALA A 35 34.97 -25.48 0.87
N ARG A 36 33.98 -25.08 0.08
CA ARG A 36 32.57 -25.37 0.36
C ARG A 36 32.31 -26.86 0.13
N PRO A 37 31.71 -27.59 1.07
CA PRO A 37 31.35 -28.98 0.87
C PRO A 37 30.26 -29.11 -0.19
N THR A 38 30.28 -30.21 -0.92
CA THR A 38 29.16 -30.62 -1.76
C THR A 38 28.17 -31.37 -0.88
N CYS A 39 26.92 -30.90 -0.84
CA CYS A 39 25.89 -31.49 0.00
C CYS A 39 25.20 -32.66 -0.70
N GLN A 40 24.85 -33.71 0.06
CA GLN A 40 24.25 -34.92 -0.50
C GLN A 40 22.85 -34.63 -1.07
N ASN A 41 22.11 -33.75 -0.40
CA ASN A 41 20.81 -33.25 -0.85
C ASN A 41 20.87 -32.27 -2.03
N GLY A 42 22.06 -31.97 -2.57
CA GLY A 42 22.23 -31.06 -3.70
C GLY A 42 22.05 -29.58 -3.39
N LEU A 43 21.72 -29.21 -2.15
CA LEU A 43 21.57 -27.81 -1.74
C LEU A 43 22.95 -27.13 -1.55
N PRO A 44 23.07 -25.81 -1.80
CA PRO A 44 24.31 -25.10 -1.56
C PRO A 44 24.65 -25.06 -0.06
N ALA A 45 25.92 -25.31 0.27
CA ALA A 45 26.40 -25.19 1.64
C ALA A 45 26.21 -23.76 2.17
N VAL A 46 25.69 -23.65 3.39
CA VAL A 46 25.42 -22.39 4.08
C VAL A 46 26.57 -22.04 5.02
N LYS A 47 26.89 -20.74 5.10
CA LYS A 47 27.92 -20.24 6.01
C LYS A 47 27.32 -20.04 7.40
N MET A 48 27.96 -20.62 8.40
CA MET A 48 27.59 -20.50 9.80
C MET A 48 28.65 -19.69 10.54
N GLU A 49 28.26 -18.55 11.09
CA GLU A 49 29.14 -17.76 11.94
C GLU A 49 29.26 -18.40 13.33
N GLU A 50 30.50 -18.47 13.82
CA GLU A 50 30.88 -18.99 15.13
C GLU A 50 31.67 -17.93 15.90
N THR A 51 31.81 -18.11 17.22
CA THR A 51 32.48 -17.14 18.11
C THR A 51 33.85 -16.71 17.58
N CYS A 52 34.60 -17.65 16.99
CA CYS A 52 35.95 -17.42 16.49
C CYS A 52 36.09 -17.68 14.99
N GLY A 53 35.06 -17.43 14.20
CA GLY A 53 35.15 -17.53 12.75
C GLY A 53 33.87 -18.08 12.17
N CYS A 54 33.97 -19.09 11.31
CA CYS A 54 32.81 -19.67 10.67
C CYS A 54 33.11 -21.09 10.19
N ARG A 55 32.05 -21.81 9.82
CA ARG A 55 32.13 -23.07 9.08
C ARG A 55 31.10 -23.14 7.96
N TRP A 56 31.41 -23.93 6.94
CA TRP A 56 30.42 -24.31 5.93
C TRP A 56 29.70 -25.56 6.38
N MET A 57 28.37 -25.55 6.31
CA MET A 57 27.55 -26.72 6.59
C MET A 57 26.50 -26.90 5.53
N CYS A 58 26.08 -28.15 5.35
CA CYS A 58 24.97 -28.43 4.47
C CYS A 58 23.64 -28.22 5.19
N PRO A 59 22.68 -27.54 4.56
CA PRO A 59 21.39 -27.28 5.16
C PRO A 59 20.58 -28.57 5.26
N CYS A 60 19.87 -28.76 6.38
CA CYS A 60 18.90 -29.83 6.56
C CYS A 60 17.52 -29.30 6.16
N SER A 61 17.07 -29.65 4.95
CA SER A 61 15.77 -29.25 4.41
C SER A 61 14.99 -30.47 3.96
N CYS A 62 13.84 -30.72 4.58
CA CYS A 62 12.90 -31.76 4.17
C CYS A 62 11.73 -31.11 3.44
N MET A 63 11.35 -31.65 2.29
CA MET A 63 10.39 -31.01 1.39
C MET A 63 9.29 -31.99 0.98
N GLY A 64 8.05 -31.54 1.03
CA GLY A 64 6.92 -32.21 0.41
C GLY A 64 6.50 -31.48 -0.85
N SER A 65 6.31 -32.21 -1.94
CA SER A 65 5.98 -31.65 -3.25
C SER A 65 4.56 -32.03 -3.71
N PRO A 66 4.01 -31.32 -4.71
CA PRO A 66 2.69 -31.63 -5.22
C PRO A 66 2.54 -32.99 -5.89
N SER A 67 3.64 -33.56 -6.42
CA SER A 67 3.65 -34.94 -6.95
C SER A 67 3.49 -36.02 -5.86
N ARG A 68 3.31 -35.60 -4.61
CA ARG A 68 3.27 -36.39 -3.38
C ARG A 68 4.62 -36.99 -3.02
N ASN A 69 5.71 -36.39 -3.50
CA ASN A 69 7.05 -36.81 -3.13
C ASN A 69 7.45 -36.12 -1.82
N ILE A 70 8.13 -36.86 -0.96
CA ILE A 70 8.85 -36.31 0.19
C ILE A 70 10.33 -36.53 -0.08
N VAL A 71 11.09 -35.44 -0.01
CA VAL A 71 12.55 -35.44 -0.01
C VAL A 71 13.02 -35.27 1.43
N THR A 72 13.77 -36.24 1.94
CA THR A 72 14.36 -36.22 3.29
C THR A 72 15.44 -35.15 3.42
N PHE A 73 15.92 -34.92 4.65
CA PHE A 73 16.98 -33.95 4.92
C PHE A 73 18.26 -34.18 4.09
N ASP A 74 18.60 -35.45 3.84
CA ASP A 74 19.80 -35.85 3.11
C ASP A 74 19.57 -36.08 1.61
N GLY A 75 18.33 -35.92 1.14
CA GLY A 75 17.98 -35.93 -0.29
C GLY A 75 17.42 -37.24 -0.83
N LEU A 76 17.02 -38.18 0.03
CA LEU A 76 16.29 -39.38 -0.38
C LEU A 76 14.85 -38.99 -0.77
N ASP A 77 14.46 -39.32 -2.00
CA ASP A 77 13.12 -39.05 -2.54
C ASP A 77 12.25 -40.32 -2.51
N PHE A 78 11.04 -40.20 -1.96
CA PHE A 78 10.02 -41.25 -2.02
C PHE A 78 8.61 -40.67 -2.15
N ARG A 79 7.70 -41.42 -2.77
CA ARG A 79 6.32 -41.00 -2.97
C ARG A 79 5.44 -41.41 -1.77
N LEU A 80 4.83 -40.42 -1.12
CA LEU A 80 3.83 -40.61 -0.08
C LEU A 80 2.52 -41.15 -0.69
N ALA A 81 1.99 -42.24 -0.11
CA ALA A 81 0.75 -42.86 -0.53
C ALA A 81 -0.19 -43.11 0.66
N GLY A 82 -1.50 -42.94 0.43
CA GLY A 82 -2.54 -43.07 1.44
C GLY A 82 -3.06 -41.72 1.98
N ASN A 83 -4.24 -41.77 2.60
CA ASN A 83 -4.97 -40.62 3.16
C ASN A 83 -4.90 -40.62 4.70
N CYS A 84 -3.69 -40.74 5.23
CA CYS A 84 -3.43 -40.87 6.66
C CYS A 84 -2.77 -39.64 7.26
N SER A 85 -2.66 -39.67 8.58
CA SER A 85 -1.76 -38.76 9.29
C SER A 85 -0.39 -39.41 9.44
N TYR A 86 0.69 -38.68 9.18
CA TYR A 86 2.06 -39.19 9.18
C TYR A 86 2.95 -38.30 10.06
N MET A 87 3.87 -38.92 10.79
CA MET A 87 4.88 -38.19 11.53
C MET A 87 6.00 -37.76 10.58
N LEU A 88 6.09 -36.46 10.28
CA LEU A 88 7.12 -35.90 9.42
C LEU A 88 8.45 -35.81 10.16
N TYR A 89 8.42 -35.22 11.36
CA TYR A 89 9.59 -34.95 12.17
C TYR A 89 9.24 -35.07 13.65
N GLU A 90 10.06 -35.79 14.39
CA GLU A 90 10.00 -35.86 15.85
C GLU A 90 11.41 -35.67 16.41
N ASP A 91 11.49 -34.74 17.37
CA ASP A 91 12.66 -34.46 18.18
C ASP A 91 12.26 -34.58 19.65
N LYS A 92 12.74 -35.64 20.28
CA LYS A 92 12.44 -35.95 21.69
C LYS A 92 13.28 -35.12 22.67
N GLU A 93 14.39 -34.55 22.22
CA GLU A 93 15.29 -33.74 23.06
C GLU A 93 14.66 -32.38 23.33
N HIS A 94 14.03 -31.77 22.32
CA HIS A 94 13.36 -30.49 22.43
C HIS A 94 11.82 -30.57 22.49
N ASP A 95 11.25 -31.78 22.62
CA ASP A 95 9.81 -32.04 22.68
C ASP A 95 9.05 -31.44 21.49
N ILE A 96 9.42 -31.84 20.28
CA ILE A 96 8.81 -31.39 19.02
C ILE A 96 8.23 -32.58 18.27
N GLN A 97 7.00 -32.45 17.80
CA GLN A 97 6.40 -33.36 16.83
C GLN A 97 5.74 -32.55 15.71
N MET A 98 6.02 -32.92 14.47
CA MET A 98 5.39 -32.37 13.28
C MET A 98 4.66 -33.49 12.55
N ILE A 99 3.36 -33.30 12.38
CA ILE A 99 2.43 -34.29 11.87
C ILE A 99 1.76 -33.73 10.62
N LEU A 100 1.81 -34.49 9.53
CA LEU A 100 1.09 -34.19 8.30
C LEU A 100 -0.23 -34.96 8.29
N HIS A 101 -1.35 -34.26 8.23
CA HIS A 101 -2.65 -34.86 7.96
C HIS A 101 -2.95 -34.82 6.46
N ASN A 102 -2.79 -35.96 5.80
CA ASN A 102 -3.15 -36.14 4.40
C ASN A 102 -4.63 -36.54 4.28
N GLY A 103 -5.34 -36.00 3.31
CA GLY A 103 -6.75 -36.33 3.06
C GLY A 103 -7.13 -36.10 1.61
N LEU A 104 -8.42 -36.27 1.27
CA LEU A 104 -8.87 -36.03 -0.10
C LEU A 104 -8.77 -34.54 -0.45
N CYS A 105 -8.28 -34.24 -1.66
CA CYS A 105 -8.26 -32.88 -2.19
C CYS A 105 -9.69 -32.36 -2.41
N THR A 106 -9.97 -31.11 -2.04
CA THR A 106 -11.31 -30.52 -2.21
C THR A 106 -11.67 -30.30 -3.68
N SER A 107 -10.70 -29.89 -4.51
CA SER A 107 -10.87 -29.65 -5.95
C SER A 107 -10.89 -30.93 -6.78
N ALA A 108 -10.14 -31.95 -6.35
CA ALA A 108 -9.97 -33.21 -7.05
C ALA A 108 -10.14 -34.39 -6.08
N PRO A 109 -11.39 -34.81 -5.76
CA PRO A 109 -11.68 -35.80 -4.72
C PRO A 109 -11.08 -37.20 -4.92
N LYS A 110 -10.44 -37.46 -6.06
CA LYS A 110 -9.72 -38.70 -6.38
C LYS A 110 -8.24 -38.66 -5.95
N LEU A 111 -7.73 -37.49 -5.57
CA LEU A 111 -6.34 -37.26 -5.17
C LEU A 111 -6.25 -37.00 -3.67
N ASN A 112 -5.06 -37.26 -3.10
CA ASN A 112 -4.75 -36.93 -1.72
C ASN A 112 -3.89 -35.67 -1.66
N CYS A 113 -4.28 -34.74 -0.80
CA CYS A 113 -3.63 -33.47 -0.53
C CYS A 113 -3.29 -33.33 0.96
N MET A 114 -2.19 -32.62 1.21
CA MET A 114 -1.79 -32.17 2.53
C MET A 114 -2.84 -31.20 3.05
N ASN A 115 -3.68 -31.64 3.99
CA ASN A 115 -4.80 -30.84 4.48
C ASN A 115 -4.40 -30.02 5.70
N THR A 116 -3.53 -30.54 6.55
CA THR A 116 -3.13 -29.86 7.78
C THR A 116 -1.72 -30.27 8.19
N ILE A 117 -0.92 -29.33 8.65
CA ILE A 117 0.32 -29.61 9.39
C ILE A 117 0.10 -29.25 10.85
N GLU A 118 0.17 -30.24 11.73
CA GLU A 118 0.08 -30.10 13.18
C GLU A 118 1.49 -30.10 13.79
N VAL A 119 1.81 -29.05 14.53
CA VAL A 119 3.09 -28.87 15.22
C VAL A 119 2.85 -28.88 16.72
N LYS A 120 3.44 -29.83 17.43
CA LYS A 120 3.46 -29.89 18.89
C LYS A 120 4.83 -29.46 19.37
N HIS A 121 4.84 -28.51 20.30
CA HIS A 121 6.05 -28.11 21.00
C HIS A 121 5.72 -27.75 22.44
N LYS A 122 6.29 -28.50 23.40
CA LYS A 122 5.94 -28.36 24.83
C LYS A 122 4.41 -28.47 25.02
N ASP A 123 3.81 -27.48 25.69
CA ASP A 123 2.37 -27.44 25.98
C ASP A 123 1.53 -26.77 24.85
N SER A 124 2.13 -26.53 23.68
CA SER A 124 1.46 -25.88 22.55
C SER A 124 1.29 -26.82 21.36
N THR A 125 0.05 -26.94 20.87
CA THR A 125 -0.28 -27.59 19.60
C THR A 125 -0.78 -26.53 18.63
N VAL A 126 -0.07 -26.34 17.52
CA VAL A 126 -0.42 -25.39 16.46
C VAL A 126 -0.79 -26.17 15.20
N GLU A 127 -1.97 -25.92 14.61
CA GLU A 127 -2.39 -26.55 13.36
C GLU A 127 -2.51 -25.52 12.24
N LEU A 128 -1.84 -25.80 11.12
CA LEU A 128 -1.88 -25.01 9.89
C LEU A 128 -2.84 -25.68 8.90
N SER A 129 -4.03 -25.11 8.70
CA SER A 129 -5.08 -25.72 7.88
C SER A 129 -5.03 -25.27 6.42
N ASN A 130 -5.42 -26.16 5.51
CA ASN A 130 -5.65 -25.85 4.09
C ASN A 130 -6.78 -24.84 3.84
N ALA A 131 -7.63 -24.57 4.83
CA ALA A 131 -8.60 -23.47 4.81
C ALA A 131 -7.97 -22.10 5.12
N MET A 132 -6.63 -22.00 5.16
CA MET A 132 -5.88 -20.80 5.52
C MET A 132 -6.20 -20.26 6.92
N THR A 133 -6.41 -21.18 7.86
CA THR A 133 -6.66 -20.85 9.28
C THR A 133 -5.59 -21.48 10.15
N VAL A 134 -5.29 -20.83 11.28
CA VAL A 134 -4.36 -21.33 12.30
C VAL A 134 -5.14 -21.56 13.58
N THR A 135 -4.99 -22.76 14.16
CA THR A 135 -5.52 -23.07 15.49
C THR A 135 -4.37 -23.30 16.45
N VAL A 136 -4.53 -22.86 17.70
CA VAL A 136 -3.62 -23.16 18.80
C VAL A 136 -4.41 -23.80 19.92
N ASN A 137 -4.01 -25.00 20.33
CA ASN A 137 -4.68 -25.80 21.35
C ASN A 137 -6.19 -25.97 21.06
N GLY A 138 -6.52 -26.17 19.78
CA GLY A 138 -7.89 -26.36 19.28
C GLY A 138 -8.74 -25.10 19.19
N LYS A 139 -8.19 -23.91 19.47
CA LYS A 139 -8.88 -22.62 19.30
C LYS A 139 -8.29 -21.88 18.11
N MET A 140 -9.15 -21.34 17.25
CA MET A 140 -8.72 -20.47 16.16
C MET A 140 -8.06 -19.23 16.75
N VAL A 141 -6.87 -18.91 16.25
CA VAL A 141 -6.13 -17.71 16.60
C VAL A 141 -5.99 -16.82 15.37
N THR A 142 -5.68 -15.58 15.65
CA THR A 142 -5.36 -14.55 14.70
C THR A 142 -3.85 -14.43 14.53
N ILE A 143 -3.44 -13.82 13.42
CA ILE A 143 -2.07 -13.83 12.92
C ILE A 143 -1.60 -12.38 12.70
N PRO A 144 -0.36 -12.02 13.05
CA PRO A 144 0.74 -12.86 13.55
C PRO A 144 0.52 -13.41 14.96
N TYR A 145 0.78 -14.70 15.18
CA TYR A 145 0.71 -15.34 16.50
C TYR A 145 2.12 -15.56 17.05
N ALA A 146 2.36 -15.24 18.32
CA ALA A 146 3.61 -15.52 19.00
C ALA A 146 3.38 -15.84 20.48
N ASN A 147 4.03 -16.90 20.99
CA ASN A 147 3.97 -17.27 22.42
C ASN A 147 5.35 -17.35 23.09
N GLY A 148 6.38 -16.78 22.46
CA GLY A 148 7.77 -16.80 22.91
C GLY A 148 8.55 -18.05 22.49
N ASP A 149 7.87 -19.17 22.26
CA ASP A 149 8.48 -20.41 21.75
C ASP A 149 8.26 -20.58 20.24
N ILE A 150 7.03 -20.33 19.78
CA ILE A 150 6.59 -20.43 18.39
C ILE A 150 6.05 -19.07 17.94
N GLU A 151 6.42 -18.68 16.72
CA GLU A 151 5.79 -17.62 15.94
C GLU A 151 5.12 -18.25 14.72
N ALA A 152 3.87 -17.91 14.45
CA ALA A 152 3.11 -18.37 13.29
C ALA A 152 2.60 -17.18 12.46
N ASN A 153 2.85 -17.23 11.15
CA ASN A 153 2.54 -16.19 10.19
C ASN A 153 1.81 -16.74 8.96
N ILE A 154 1.06 -15.87 8.27
CA ILE A 154 0.39 -16.16 7.01
C ILE A 154 0.84 -15.11 6.00
N TYR A 155 1.21 -15.56 4.81
CA TYR A 155 1.64 -14.71 3.71
C TYR A 155 0.76 -14.93 2.48
N GLY A 156 0.29 -13.82 1.89
CA GLY A 156 -0.52 -13.82 0.67
C GLY A 156 -1.76 -14.70 0.75
N ALA A 157 -2.31 -14.95 1.94
CA ALA A 157 -3.41 -15.88 2.18
C ALA A 157 -3.27 -17.27 1.49
N ILE A 158 -2.02 -17.70 1.21
CA ILE A 158 -1.73 -19.00 0.59
C ILE A 158 -0.63 -19.79 1.29
N MET A 159 0.23 -19.12 2.08
CA MET A 159 1.38 -19.75 2.73
C MET A 159 1.34 -19.51 4.23
N HIS A 160 1.44 -20.58 5.00
CA HIS A 160 1.69 -20.55 6.43
C HIS A 160 3.19 -20.69 6.71
N GLU A 161 3.67 -20.05 7.76
CA GLU A 161 5.02 -20.21 8.29
C GLU A 161 4.98 -20.35 9.81
N ILE A 162 5.69 -21.32 10.36
CA ILE A 162 6.01 -21.37 11.80
C ILE A 162 7.53 -21.25 11.97
N ARG A 163 7.94 -20.35 12.86
CA ARG A 163 9.33 -20.19 13.32
C ARG A 163 9.44 -20.57 14.78
N PHE A 164 10.43 -21.40 15.10
CA PHE A 164 10.75 -21.75 16.48
C PHE A 164 11.74 -20.72 17.03
N SER A 165 11.32 -19.88 17.96
CA SER A 165 12.08 -18.69 18.42
C SER A 165 13.48 -19.03 18.95
N HIS A 166 13.61 -20.13 19.69
CA HIS A 166 14.87 -20.51 20.34
C HIS A 166 15.72 -21.49 19.52
N LEU A 167 15.08 -22.27 18.64
CA LEU A 167 15.76 -23.27 17.82
C LEU A 167 16.11 -22.72 16.44
N GLY A 168 15.28 -21.83 15.89
CA GLY A 168 15.42 -21.30 14.54
C GLY A 168 14.97 -22.29 13.45
N HIS A 169 14.25 -23.36 13.83
CA HIS A 169 13.58 -24.23 12.85
C HIS A 169 12.44 -23.45 12.19
N ILE A 170 12.23 -23.71 10.90
CA ILE A 170 11.20 -23.05 10.10
C ILE A 170 10.42 -24.13 9.36
N ILE A 171 9.10 -24.13 9.50
CA ILE A 171 8.19 -24.94 8.66
C ILE A 171 7.33 -23.99 7.84
N SER A 172 7.44 -24.09 6.53
CA SER A 172 6.57 -23.40 5.57
C SER A 172 5.60 -24.40 4.97
N PHE A 173 4.34 -24.00 4.84
CA PHE A 173 3.28 -24.84 4.28
C PHE A 173 2.41 -24.03 3.34
N THR A 174 2.34 -24.42 2.08
CA THR A 174 1.54 -23.77 1.03
C THR A 174 0.47 -24.75 0.54
N PRO A 175 -0.68 -24.85 1.24
CA PRO A 175 -1.71 -25.84 0.93
C PRO A 175 -2.22 -25.78 -0.51
N SER A 176 -2.28 -24.59 -1.12
CA SER A 176 -2.73 -24.40 -2.50
C SER A 176 -1.80 -25.00 -3.55
N ASN A 177 -0.52 -25.20 -3.19
CA ASN A 177 0.49 -25.85 -4.01
C ASN A 177 0.75 -27.29 -3.56
N ASN A 178 0.06 -27.76 -2.52
CA ASN A 178 0.32 -29.06 -1.89
C ASN A 178 1.82 -29.24 -1.56
N GLU A 179 2.42 -28.23 -0.93
CA GLU A 179 3.86 -28.12 -0.72
C GLU A 179 4.18 -27.76 0.75
N PHE A 180 5.22 -28.37 1.32
CA PHE A 180 5.81 -27.92 2.58
C PHE A 180 7.33 -27.96 2.54
N THR A 181 7.98 -27.12 3.34
CA THR A 181 9.43 -27.17 3.58
C THR A 181 9.70 -27.05 5.07
N LEU A 182 10.36 -28.07 5.63
CA LEU A 182 10.91 -28.08 6.98
C LEU A 182 12.40 -27.82 6.90
N GLN A 183 12.82 -26.63 7.33
CA GLN A 183 14.21 -26.25 7.44
C GLN A 183 14.65 -26.28 8.90
N LEU A 184 15.63 -27.12 9.21
CA LEU A 184 16.20 -27.16 10.54
C LEU A 184 17.35 -26.16 10.65
N SER A 185 17.53 -25.62 11.86
CA SER A 185 18.58 -24.68 12.20
C SER A 185 19.85 -25.44 12.56
N PRO A 186 20.98 -25.16 11.90
CA PRO A 186 22.22 -25.86 12.20
C PRO A 186 22.85 -25.50 13.54
N LYS A 187 22.26 -24.57 14.29
CA LYS A 187 22.67 -24.23 15.66
C LYS A 187 22.07 -25.17 16.71
N SER A 188 20.99 -25.88 16.38
CA SER A 188 20.18 -26.62 17.35
C SER A 188 19.65 -27.95 16.81
N PHE A 189 20.40 -28.60 15.91
CA PHE A 189 20.04 -29.94 15.44
C PHE A 189 20.03 -30.94 16.61
N ALA A 190 18.95 -31.71 16.72
CA ALA A 190 18.85 -32.79 17.68
C ALA A 190 19.78 -33.94 17.30
N SER A 191 20.34 -34.59 18.31
CA SER A 191 21.16 -35.79 18.12
C SER A 191 20.36 -37.02 17.64
N LYS A 192 19.04 -37.00 17.84
CA LYS A 192 18.12 -38.09 17.49
C LYS A 192 16.87 -37.53 16.84
N MET A 193 16.73 -37.80 15.55
CA MET A 193 15.65 -37.31 14.71
C MET A 193 14.86 -38.51 14.18
N TYR A 194 13.55 -38.36 14.12
CA TYR A 194 12.62 -39.43 13.78
C TYR A 194 11.54 -38.92 12.82
N GLY A 195 10.90 -39.81 12.06
CA GLY A 195 9.83 -39.45 11.12
C GLY A 195 10.22 -39.60 9.66
N LEU A 196 9.28 -39.23 8.80
CA LEU A 196 9.41 -39.35 7.34
C LEU A 196 10.49 -38.46 6.72
N CYS A 197 10.92 -37.40 7.40
CA CYS A 197 12.00 -36.53 6.93
C CYS A 197 13.41 -37.13 7.09
N GLY A 198 13.52 -38.32 7.69
CA GLY A 198 14.79 -39.02 7.87
C GLY A 198 15.70 -38.38 8.93
N VAL A 199 16.97 -38.74 8.88
CA VAL A 199 18.02 -38.17 9.73
C VAL A 199 18.79 -37.16 8.90
N CYS A 200 19.37 -36.12 9.53
CA CYS A 200 20.23 -35.20 8.80
C CYS A 200 21.70 -35.47 9.12
N ASP A 201 22.29 -36.49 8.49
CA ASP A 201 23.69 -36.86 8.68
C ASP A 201 24.47 -37.03 7.35
N GLN A 202 23.87 -36.56 6.25
CA GLN A 202 24.39 -36.58 4.88
C GLN A 202 24.50 -37.98 4.29
N ASN A 203 23.64 -38.89 4.71
CA ASN A 203 23.67 -40.28 4.29
C ASN A 203 22.28 -40.81 3.93
N THR A 204 21.89 -40.68 2.67
CA THR A 204 20.58 -41.18 2.18
C THR A 204 20.34 -42.67 2.41
N ALA A 205 21.38 -43.48 2.66
CA ALA A 205 21.22 -44.92 2.89
C ALA A 205 20.60 -45.25 4.26
N ASN A 206 20.55 -44.30 5.21
CA ASN A 206 19.96 -44.49 6.53
C ASN A 206 18.73 -43.60 6.80
N ASP A 207 18.19 -42.95 5.77
CA ASP A 207 17.04 -42.06 5.93
C ASP A 207 15.75 -42.80 6.29
N MET A 208 15.60 -44.03 5.80
CA MET A 208 14.44 -44.88 6.04
C MET A 208 14.57 -45.70 7.34
N VAL A 209 14.83 -45.01 8.46
CA VAL A 209 14.89 -45.61 9.80
C VAL A 209 13.49 -45.87 10.35
N LEU A 210 13.27 -47.10 10.82
CA LEU A 210 12.04 -47.54 11.48
C LEU A 210 12.10 -47.23 12.99
N LYS A 211 10.96 -47.32 13.68
CA LYS A 211 10.86 -46.98 15.12
C LYS A 211 11.71 -47.88 16.03
N ASP A 212 12.04 -49.09 15.57
CA ASP A 212 12.94 -50.02 16.28
C ASP A 212 14.44 -49.74 16.03
N GLY A 213 14.76 -48.74 15.19
CA GLY A 213 16.11 -48.34 14.82
C GLY A 213 16.70 -49.12 13.65
N SER A 214 15.98 -50.08 13.07
CA SER A 214 16.40 -50.75 11.83
C SER A 214 16.21 -49.84 10.62
N VAL A 215 16.99 -50.07 9.56
CA VAL A 215 16.91 -49.32 8.29
C VAL A 215 16.30 -50.22 7.23
N THR A 216 15.32 -49.71 6.49
CA THR A 216 14.71 -50.41 5.34
C THR A 216 15.07 -49.71 4.03
N SER A 217 14.99 -50.44 2.91
CA SER A 217 15.04 -49.86 1.56
C SER A 217 13.67 -49.83 0.88
N ASP A 218 12.62 -50.33 1.55
CA ASP A 218 11.24 -50.32 1.04
C ASP A 218 10.47 -49.13 1.62
N SER A 219 10.20 -48.15 0.75
CA SER A 219 9.44 -46.95 1.09
C SER A 219 8.02 -47.26 1.60
N SER A 220 7.39 -48.35 1.14
CA SER A 220 6.04 -48.72 1.59
C SER A 220 6.04 -49.12 3.06
N THR A 221 7.03 -49.91 3.46
CA THR A 221 7.25 -50.29 4.86
C THR A 221 7.57 -49.07 5.72
N PHE A 222 8.44 -48.18 5.23
CA PHE A 222 8.79 -46.94 5.93
C PHE A 222 7.57 -46.02 6.16
N ILE A 223 6.77 -45.77 5.11
CA ILE A 223 5.55 -44.95 5.20
C ILE A 223 4.55 -45.54 6.19
N GLN A 224 4.37 -46.87 6.16
CA GLN A 224 3.43 -47.56 7.05
C GLN A 224 3.85 -47.49 8.52
N GLU A 225 5.15 -47.51 8.81
CA GLU A 225 5.70 -47.42 10.17
C GLU A 225 5.46 -46.05 10.80
N TRP A 226 5.61 -44.98 10.00
CA TRP A 226 5.42 -43.60 10.44
C TRP A 226 3.97 -43.08 10.30
N ALA A 227 3.05 -43.90 9.80
CA ALA A 227 1.63 -43.61 9.83
C ALA A 227 1.08 -43.63 11.28
N ILE A 228 0.30 -42.60 11.62
CA ILE A 228 -0.35 -42.47 12.92
C ILE A 228 -1.65 -43.26 12.92
N LYS A 229 -1.73 -44.28 13.78
CA LYS A 229 -2.92 -45.12 13.93
C LYS A 229 -4.01 -44.33 14.67
N GLN A 230 -5.10 -43.99 13.98
CA GLN A 230 -6.28 -43.39 14.60
C GLN A 230 -7.35 -44.45 14.89
N PRO A 231 -8.01 -44.43 16.06
CA PRO A 231 -9.11 -45.35 16.36
C PRO A 231 -10.25 -45.21 15.34
N GLY A 232 -10.66 -46.31 14.69
CA GLY A 232 -11.79 -46.34 13.76
C GLY A 232 -11.52 -45.85 12.33
N LYS A 233 -10.31 -45.36 12.03
CA LYS A 233 -9.86 -45.09 10.65
C LYS A 233 -8.85 -46.14 10.22
N PHE A 234 -9.20 -46.90 9.18
CA PHE A 234 -8.24 -47.78 8.53
C PHE A 234 -7.39 -46.95 7.57
N CYS A 235 -6.08 -47.01 7.78
CA CYS A 235 -5.10 -46.38 6.92
C CYS A 235 -4.77 -47.33 5.76
N GLU A 236 -5.34 -47.10 4.58
CA GLU A 236 -5.01 -47.83 3.37
C GLU A 236 -3.86 -47.12 2.64
N VAL A 237 -2.64 -47.59 2.84
CA VAL A 237 -1.49 -47.22 2.00
C VAL A 237 -1.63 -47.99 0.68
N ASN A 238 -2.45 -47.45 -0.23
CA ASN A 238 -2.61 -48.03 -1.57
C ASN A 238 -1.33 -47.81 -2.38
N ARG A 239 -0.88 -48.83 -3.11
CA ARG A 239 0.19 -48.63 -4.11
C ARG A 239 -0.27 -47.59 -5.12
N PRO A 240 0.57 -46.63 -5.51
CA PRO A 240 0.19 -45.63 -6.50
C PRO A 240 -0.21 -46.33 -7.80
N ASP A 241 -1.41 -46.05 -8.30
CA ASP A 241 -1.85 -46.51 -9.61
C ASP A 241 -0.86 -46.01 -10.67
N THR A 242 -0.43 -46.90 -11.57
CA THR A 242 0.31 -46.53 -12.77
C THR A 242 -0.57 -45.63 -13.62
N CYS A 243 -0.07 -44.45 -14.01
CA CYS A 243 -0.79 -43.51 -14.87
C CYS A 243 -1.14 -44.20 -16.22
N VAL A 244 -2.42 -44.48 -16.47
CA VAL A 244 -2.86 -45.18 -17.70
C VAL A 244 -3.27 -44.20 -18.81
N GLU A 245 -3.72 -42.99 -18.45
CA GLU A 245 -4.06 -41.91 -19.37
C GLU A 245 -3.30 -40.65 -18.98
N HIS A 246 -2.47 -40.12 -19.89
CA HIS A 246 -1.89 -38.79 -19.76
C HIS A 246 -2.89 -37.77 -20.33
N ALA A 247 -3.29 -36.77 -19.54
CA ALA A 247 -4.09 -35.66 -20.05
C ALA A 247 -3.30 -34.89 -21.12
N THR A 248 -3.97 -34.25 -22.09
CA THR A 248 -3.32 -33.39 -23.11
C THR A 248 -2.39 -32.39 -22.42
N SER A 249 -1.08 -32.57 -22.57
CA SER A 249 -0.12 -31.92 -21.67
C SER A 249 -0.14 -30.40 -21.78
N LYS A 250 -0.33 -29.76 -20.62
CA LYS A 250 -0.20 -28.31 -20.42
C LYS A 250 1.18 -27.92 -19.84
N CYS A 251 2.11 -28.88 -19.71
CA CYS A 251 3.44 -28.66 -19.12
C CYS A 251 4.36 -27.80 -20.01
N SER A 252 4.03 -27.63 -21.29
CA SER A 252 4.83 -26.85 -22.26
C SER A 252 5.02 -25.38 -21.87
N ILE A 253 4.17 -24.83 -21.00
CA ILE A 253 4.34 -23.48 -20.45
C ILE A 253 5.67 -23.31 -19.70
N LEU A 254 6.18 -24.36 -19.04
CA LEU A 254 7.49 -24.36 -18.38
C LEU A 254 8.66 -24.12 -19.34
N LEU A 255 8.47 -24.45 -20.62
CA LEU A 255 9.45 -24.23 -21.69
C LEU A 255 9.18 -22.95 -22.50
N SER A 256 8.14 -22.19 -22.14
CA SER A 256 7.76 -20.98 -22.86
C SER A 256 8.67 -19.80 -22.52
N ASN A 257 8.70 -18.81 -23.40
CA ASN A 257 9.47 -17.57 -23.17
C ASN A 257 8.97 -16.74 -21.98
N GLN A 258 7.79 -17.03 -21.42
CA GLN A 258 7.29 -16.37 -20.20
C GLN A 258 8.22 -16.63 -19.01
N PHE A 259 8.94 -17.75 -19.02
CA PHE A 259 9.91 -18.14 -18.00
C PHE A 259 11.37 -17.84 -18.41
N TYR A 260 11.59 -17.08 -19.48
CA TYR A 260 12.92 -16.89 -20.08
C TYR A 260 13.97 -16.36 -19.10
N GLU A 261 13.62 -15.35 -18.28
CA GLU A 261 14.54 -14.82 -17.26
C GLU A 261 14.92 -15.89 -16.24
N CYS A 262 13.96 -16.72 -15.83
CA CYS A 262 14.23 -17.81 -14.90
C CYS A 262 15.04 -18.93 -15.55
N HIS A 263 14.85 -19.25 -16.83
CA HIS A 263 15.62 -20.27 -17.55
C HIS A 263 17.13 -20.00 -17.54
N GLN A 264 17.55 -18.74 -17.43
CA GLN A 264 18.97 -18.36 -17.33
C GLN A 264 19.61 -18.79 -16.00
N ILE A 265 18.80 -18.96 -14.95
CA ILE A 265 19.26 -19.27 -13.59
C ILE A 265 18.91 -20.71 -13.21
N ILE A 266 17.67 -21.13 -13.47
CA ILE A 266 17.11 -22.44 -13.10
C ILE A 266 16.63 -23.15 -14.38
N PRO A 267 17.31 -24.21 -14.85
CA PRO A 267 16.88 -24.95 -16.03
C PRO A 267 15.48 -25.60 -15.84
N PRO A 268 14.54 -25.46 -16.79
CA PRO A 268 13.17 -25.95 -16.63
C PRO A 268 13.03 -27.47 -16.85
N ASN A 269 14.04 -28.14 -17.39
CA ASN A 269 13.95 -29.54 -17.87
C ASN A 269 13.46 -30.52 -16.81
N MET A 270 13.95 -30.41 -15.56
CA MET A 270 13.53 -31.31 -14.48
C MET A 270 12.06 -31.12 -14.11
N PHE A 271 11.61 -29.86 -14.03
CA PHE A 271 10.21 -29.53 -13.74
C PHE A 271 9.29 -29.93 -14.89
N TYR A 272 9.74 -29.76 -16.14
CA TYR A 272 9.00 -30.20 -17.32
C TYR A 272 8.82 -31.73 -17.33
N THR A 273 9.90 -32.49 -17.11
CA THR A 273 9.82 -33.95 -17.04
C THR A 273 8.93 -34.40 -15.88
N ALA A 274 9.10 -33.82 -14.69
CA ALA A 274 8.24 -34.11 -13.54
C ALA A 274 6.76 -33.78 -13.82
N CYS A 275 6.49 -32.70 -14.55
CA CYS A 275 5.13 -32.35 -14.96
C CYS A 275 4.52 -33.39 -15.89
N GLU A 276 5.25 -33.82 -16.94
CA GLU A 276 4.78 -34.85 -17.87
C GLU A 276 4.48 -36.18 -17.17
N GLU A 277 5.34 -36.58 -16.23
CA GLU A 277 5.21 -37.83 -15.48
C GLU A 277 4.05 -37.82 -14.48
N ASN A 278 3.73 -36.67 -13.90
CA ASN A 278 2.69 -36.52 -12.87
C ASN A 278 1.34 -36.03 -13.42
N ASN A 279 1.24 -35.70 -14.71
CA ASN A 279 0.03 -35.21 -15.38
C ASN A 279 -0.97 -36.35 -15.71
N CYS A 280 -1.47 -37.02 -14.67
CA CYS A 280 -2.48 -38.08 -14.82
C CYS A 280 -3.90 -37.53 -14.94
N TYR A 281 -4.21 -36.46 -14.22
CA TYR A 281 -5.56 -35.91 -14.17
C TYR A 281 -5.64 -34.42 -14.57
N GLY A 282 -4.49 -33.76 -14.75
CA GLY A 282 -4.39 -32.39 -15.26
C GLY A 282 -4.32 -31.31 -14.18
N ASP A 283 -4.78 -31.62 -12.96
CA ASP A 283 -4.80 -30.68 -11.83
C ASP A 283 -3.40 -30.52 -11.21
N GLU A 284 -2.56 -31.56 -11.28
CA GLU A 284 -1.18 -31.56 -10.75
C GLU A 284 -0.23 -30.61 -11.50
N VAL A 285 -0.58 -30.25 -12.74
CA VAL A 285 0.22 -29.38 -13.60
C VAL A 285 0.41 -28.01 -12.96
N CYS A 286 -0.65 -27.44 -12.39
CA CYS A 286 -0.60 -26.12 -11.77
C CYS A 286 0.33 -26.09 -10.55
N GLU A 287 0.37 -27.17 -9.79
CA GLU A 287 1.17 -27.23 -8.57
C GLU A 287 2.67 -27.32 -8.90
N ILE A 288 3.05 -28.08 -9.93
CA ILE A 288 4.44 -28.19 -10.42
C ILE A 288 4.91 -26.86 -11.04
N ILE A 289 4.05 -26.19 -11.82
CA ILE A 289 4.39 -24.87 -12.37
C ILE A 289 4.53 -23.83 -11.26
N SER A 290 3.65 -23.86 -10.26
CA SER A 290 3.72 -22.99 -9.08
C SER A 290 5.03 -23.20 -8.31
N SER A 291 5.48 -24.44 -8.16
CA SER A 291 6.76 -24.78 -7.51
C SER A 291 7.95 -24.20 -8.29
N TYR A 292 7.95 -24.34 -9.62
CA TYR A 292 9.01 -23.74 -10.45
C TYR A 292 8.99 -22.21 -10.38
N ALA A 293 7.81 -21.60 -10.47
CA ALA A 293 7.63 -20.16 -10.35
C ALA A 293 8.05 -19.63 -8.97
N HIS A 294 7.80 -20.38 -7.89
CA HIS A 294 8.26 -20.07 -6.54
C HIS A 294 9.78 -20.01 -6.48
N LEU A 295 10.48 -21.01 -7.01
CA LEU A 295 11.95 -20.99 -7.06
C LEU A 295 12.49 -19.78 -7.84
N CYS A 296 11.88 -19.43 -8.97
CA CYS A 296 12.23 -18.22 -9.70
C CYS A 296 12.06 -16.95 -8.84
N ARG A 297 10.96 -16.85 -8.07
CA ARG A 297 10.71 -15.72 -7.16
C ARG A 297 11.72 -15.63 -6.03
N THR A 298 12.21 -16.75 -5.49
CA THR A 298 13.31 -16.72 -4.50
C THR A 298 14.60 -16.11 -5.06
N GLN A 299 14.76 -16.09 -6.39
CA GLN A 299 15.86 -15.40 -7.09
C GLN A 299 15.49 -13.96 -7.49
N GLY A 300 14.35 -13.44 -7.03
CA GLY A 300 13.84 -12.10 -7.33
C GLY A 300 13.14 -11.97 -8.69
N ILE A 301 12.91 -13.08 -9.41
CA ILE A 301 12.28 -13.08 -10.73
C ILE A 301 10.78 -13.30 -10.58
N CYS A 302 9.98 -12.34 -11.02
CA CYS A 302 8.52 -12.40 -10.94
C CYS A 302 7.90 -12.88 -12.25
N LEU A 303 6.95 -13.81 -12.13
CA LEU A 303 6.37 -14.53 -13.27
C LEU A 303 4.85 -14.50 -13.17
N ASP A 304 4.21 -13.78 -14.07
CA ASP A 304 2.75 -13.77 -14.20
C ASP A 304 2.31 -14.87 -15.16
N TRP A 305 2.17 -16.10 -14.64
CA TRP A 305 1.92 -17.31 -15.45
C TRP A 305 0.49 -17.85 -15.35
N ARG A 306 -0.30 -17.37 -14.39
CA ARG A 306 -1.70 -17.78 -14.20
C ARG A 306 -2.63 -16.94 -15.07
N SER A 307 -3.72 -17.54 -15.54
CA SER A 307 -4.81 -16.82 -16.21
C SER A 307 -6.17 -17.29 -15.68
N SER A 308 -7.25 -16.61 -16.06
CA SER A 308 -8.62 -17.03 -15.72
C SER A 308 -8.97 -18.44 -16.22
N GLU A 309 -8.33 -18.89 -17.30
CA GLU A 309 -8.54 -20.18 -17.96
C GLU A 309 -7.47 -21.21 -17.61
N PHE A 310 -6.34 -20.79 -17.03
CA PHE A 310 -5.20 -21.64 -16.72
C PHE A 310 -4.67 -21.40 -15.31
N CYS A 311 -4.91 -22.38 -14.43
CA CYS A 311 -4.44 -22.36 -13.04
C CYS A 311 -4.87 -21.11 -12.25
N ALA A 312 -6.07 -20.57 -12.53
CA ALA A 312 -6.60 -19.40 -11.84
C ALA A 312 -6.58 -19.57 -10.31
N MET A 313 -6.02 -18.59 -9.61
CA MET A 313 -6.07 -18.51 -8.15
C MET A 313 -7.31 -17.72 -7.72
N LYS A 314 -8.15 -18.31 -6.86
CA LYS A 314 -9.36 -17.65 -6.35
C LYS A 314 -9.06 -17.00 -5.01
N CYS A 315 -9.14 -15.68 -4.97
CA CYS A 315 -9.00 -14.93 -3.72
C CYS A 315 -10.32 -14.80 -2.97
N PRO A 316 -10.30 -14.82 -1.62
CA PRO A 316 -11.47 -14.48 -0.81
C PRO A 316 -11.96 -13.06 -1.09
N THR A 317 -13.21 -12.78 -0.74
CA THR A 317 -13.82 -11.47 -0.93
C THR A 317 -12.99 -10.40 -0.22
N SER A 318 -12.73 -9.26 -0.89
CA SER A 318 -11.83 -8.14 -0.50
C SER A 318 -10.34 -8.26 -0.84
N LEU A 319 -9.82 -9.47 -1.10
CA LEU A 319 -8.41 -9.65 -1.52
C LEU A 319 -8.27 -9.71 -3.05
N ILE A 320 -7.11 -9.31 -3.55
CA ILE A 320 -6.75 -9.34 -4.97
C ILE A 320 -5.52 -10.23 -5.15
N TYR A 321 -5.53 -11.03 -6.22
CA TYR A 321 -4.38 -11.87 -6.58
C TYR A 321 -3.22 -11.00 -7.06
N ASP A 322 -2.03 -11.22 -6.52
CA ASP A 322 -0.76 -10.68 -6.98
C ASP A 322 0.25 -11.82 -7.16
N TYR A 323 0.96 -11.80 -8.29
CA TYR A 323 1.99 -12.78 -8.63
C TYR A 323 3.39 -12.39 -8.11
N CYS A 324 3.55 -11.16 -7.61
CA CYS A 324 4.83 -10.52 -7.30
C CYS A 324 4.71 -9.45 -6.20
N GLN A 325 4.06 -9.75 -5.08
CA GLN A 325 4.03 -8.84 -3.94
C GLN A 325 5.44 -8.67 -3.36
N LYS A 326 5.99 -7.46 -3.45
CA LYS A 326 7.30 -7.11 -2.88
C LYS A 326 7.21 -6.43 -1.53
N ASP A 327 6.11 -5.74 -1.27
CA ASP A 327 5.89 -5.03 -0.03
C ASP A 327 5.50 -5.98 1.10
N CYS A 328 5.86 -5.62 2.32
CA CYS A 328 5.48 -6.39 3.50
C CYS A 328 3.97 -6.38 3.71
N THR A 329 3.44 -7.46 4.28
CA THR A 329 2.01 -7.56 4.56
C THR A 329 1.71 -6.89 5.89
N LYS A 330 0.77 -5.93 5.87
CA LYS A 330 0.30 -5.23 7.06
C LYS A 330 -0.96 -5.91 7.60
N HIS A 331 -0.88 -6.32 8.85
CA HIS A 331 -1.98 -6.85 9.64
C HIS A 331 -2.32 -5.84 10.74
N CYS A 332 -3.58 -5.66 11.07
CA CYS A 332 -3.91 -4.99 12.31
C CYS A 332 -4.80 -5.83 13.20
N GLU A 333 -4.45 -5.85 14.47
CA GLU A 333 -5.19 -6.56 15.49
C GLU A 333 -5.07 -5.86 16.83
N ASN A 334 -6.15 -5.86 17.61
CA ASN A 334 -6.25 -5.18 18.91
C ASN A 334 -5.80 -3.70 18.87
N GLY A 335 -5.98 -3.04 17.73
CA GLY A 335 -5.61 -1.63 17.51
C GLY A 335 -4.15 -1.36 17.25
N THR A 336 -3.34 -2.40 17.07
CA THR A 336 -1.94 -2.30 16.63
C THR A 336 -1.77 -2.81 15.20
N THR A 337 -0.99 -2.09 14.40
CA THR A 337 -0.58 -2.53 13.06
C THR A 337 0.77 -3.23 13.16
N THR A 338 0.85 -4.47 12.68
CA THR A 338 2.07 -5.28 12.59
C THR A 338 2.39 -5.53 11.12
N GLU A 339 3.67 -5.45 10.78
CA GLU A 339 4.16 -5.65 9.42
C GLU A 339 5.02 -6.90 9.38
N VAL A 340 4.69 -7.83 8.47
CA VAL A 340 5.39 -9.10 8.31
C VAL A 340 5.98 -9.15 6.90
N CYS A 341 7.28 -9.38 6.82
CA CYS A 341 8.07 -9.29 5.59
C CYS A 341 8.70 -10.63 5.24
N MET A 342 8.83 -10.90 3.94
CA MET A 342 9.68 -11.97 3.42
C MET A 342 10.83 -11.36 2.61
N ASP A 343 11.96 -12.06 2.56
CA ASP A 343 13.17 -11.59 1.87
C ASP A 343 13.10 -11.69 0.33
N TYR A 344 12.02 -12.29 -0.20
CA TYR A 344 11.78 -12.47 -1.62
C TYR A 344 10.32 -12.15 -1.99
N PRO A 345 10.02 -11.78 -3.25
CA PRO A 345 8.66 -11.48 -3.70
C PRO A 345 7.72 -12.69 -3.56
N MET A 346 6.49 -12.44 -3.15
CA MET A 346 5.49 -13.48 -2.88
C MET A 346 4.36 -13.48 -3.91
N GLU A 347 3.87 -14.68 -4.25
CA GLU A 347 2.61 -14.86 -4.96
C GLU A 347 1.51 -15.10 -3.92
N GLY A 348 0.29 -14.65 -4.19
CA GLY A 348 -0.85 -14.90 -3.30
C GLY A 348 -1.98 -13.89 -3.48
N CYS A 349 -2.87 -13.85 -2.50
CA CYS A 349 -3.95 -12.90 -2.37
C CYS A 349 -3.59 -11.86 -1.31
N PHE A 350 -3.58 -10.59 -1.69
CA PHE A 350 -3.18 -9.47 -0.85
C PHE A 350 -4.28 -8.42 -0.78
N CYS A 351 -4.15 -7.50 0.18
CA CYS A 351 -5.04 -6.35 0.23
C CYS A 351 -4.70 -5.35 -0.86
N PRO A 352 -5.72 -4.68 -1.45
CA PRO A 352 -5.49 -3.59 -2.38
C PRO A 352 -4.67 -2.46 -1.75
N ASP A 353 -3.99 -1.67 -2.57
CA ASP A 353 -3.21 -0.52 -2.13
C ASP A 353 -4.00 0.39 -1.17
N GLY A 354 -3.38 0.72 -0.02
CA GLY A 354 -3.99 1.56 1.02
C GLY A 354 -4.98 0.85 1.95
N GLN A 355 -5.12 -0.48 1.85
CA GLN A 355 -5.86 -1.31 2.80
C GLN A 355 -4.95 -2.30 3.52
N ILE A 356 -5.36 -2.74 4.71
CA ILE A 356 -4.63 -3.67 5.55
C ILE A 356 -5.53 -4.80 6.04
N SER A 357 -4.91 -5.93 6.40
CA SER A 357 -5.63 -7.15 6.76
C SER A 357 -6.13 -7.10 8.21
N LEU A 358 -7.44 -7.22 8.41
CA LEU A 358 -8.10 -7.37 9.71
C LEU A 358 -9.01 -8.60 9.66
N ASN A 359 -8.71 -9.62 10.47
CA ASN A 359 -9.45 -10.89 10.51
C ASN A 359 -9.64 -11.55 9.12
N GLY A 360 -8.62 -11.45 8.26
CA GLY A 360 -8.66 -12.02 6.90
C GLY A 360 -9.48 -11.23 5.88
N SER A 361 -9.93 -10.01 6.21
CA SER A 361 -10.59 -9.08 5.29
C SER A 361 -9.81 -7.78 5.18
N CYS A 362 -9.88 -7.13 4.01
CA CYS A 362 -9.19 -5.87 3.78
C CYS A 362 -10.04 -4.69 4.24
N VAL A 363 -9.43 -3.87 5.11
CA VAL A 363 -10.05 -2.66 5.67
C VAL A 363 -9.10 -1.48 5.48
N HIS A 364 -9.63 -0.26 5.46
CA HIS A 364 -8.77 0.93 5.50
C HIS A 364 -8.02 0.99 6.83
N GLU A 365 -6.77 1.48 6.78
CA GLU A 365 -5.87 1.56 7.94
C GLU A 365 -6.49 2.31 9.15
N GLU A 366 -7.34 3.31 8.88
CA GLU A 366 -8.09 4.04 9.91
C GLU A 366 -8.96 3.12 10.79
N THR A 367 -9.50 2.04 10.24
CA THR A 367 -10.39 1.08 10.92
C THR A 367 -9.71 0.38 12.09
N CYS A 368 -8.38 0.30 12.06
CA CYS A 368 -7.63 -0.41 13.10
C CYS A 368 -7.63 0.34 14.42
N THR A 369 -7.66 1.68 14.39
CA THR A 369 -7.67 2.51 15.60
C THR A 369 -9.07 2.90 16.08
N GLN A 370 -10.11 2.55 15.31
CA GLN A 370 -11.49 2.89 15.63
C GLN A 370 -12.10 1.96 16.68
N CYS A 371 -12.84 2.54 17.61
CA CYS A 371 -13.70 1.82 18.55
C CYS A 371 -15.07 1.58 17.91
N VAL A 372 -15.71 0.47 18.28
CA VAL A 372 -17.10 0.17 17.90
C VAL A 372 -17.94 0.22 19.16
N SER A 373 -18.95 1.07 19.18
CA SER A 373 -19.90 1.19 20.29
C SER A 373 -20.91 0.03 20.30
N GLU A 374 -21.66 -0.14 21.38
CA GLU A 374 -22.64 -1.23 21.54
C GLU A 374 -23.76 -1.20 20.48
N ASP A 375 -24.09 -0.02 19.95
CA ASP A 375 -25.04 0.20 18.85
C ASP A 375 -24.43 -0.03 17.45
N GLY A 376 -23.15 -0.37 17.37
CA GLY A 376 -22.44 -0.64 16.11
C GLY A 376 -21.86 0.60 15.43
N SER A 377 -21.88 1.77 16.08
CA SER A 377 -21.30 3.01 15.55
C SER A 377 -19.78 3.00 15.66
N HIS A 378 -19.09 3.47 14.61
CA HIS A 378 -17.64 3.55 14.56
C HIS A 378 -17.15 4.92 15.02
N HIS A 379 -16.24 4.93 15.99
CA HIS A 379 -15.67 6.15 16.57
C HIS A 379 -14.16 6.19 16.37
N LYS A 380 -13.66 7.33 15.88
CA LYS A 380 -12.24 7.57 15.65
C LYS A 380 -11.47 7.65 16.97
N HIS A 381 -10.16 7.42 16.92
CA HIS A 381 -9.30 7.60 18.07
C HIS A 381 -9.46 9.01 18.68
N LEU A 382 -9.63 9.08 20.00
CA LEU A 382 -9.96 10.27 20.81
C LEU A 382 -11.33 10.90 20.53
N GLU A 383 -12.16 10.30 19.68
CA GLU A 383 -13.54 10.74 19.52
C GLU A 383 -14.31 10.49 20.81
N THR A 384 -15.14 11.46 21.18
CA THR A 384 -15.98 11.40 22.37
C THR A 384 -17.45 11.43 21.95
N TRP A 385 -18.27 10.53 22.47
CA TRP A 385 -19.69 10.43 22.13
C TRP A 385 -20.57 10.13 23.34
N ILE A 386 -21.87 10.36 23.19
CA ILE A 386 -22.91 10.01 24.17
C ILE A 386 -23.73 8.87 23.56
N PRO A 387 -23.80 7.68 24.18
CA PRO A 387 -24.63 6.59 23.70
C PRO A 387 -26.11 6.97 23.69
N SER A 388 -26.83 6.57 22.63
CA SER A 388 -28.27 6.87 22.48
C SER A 388 -29.13 6.28 23.59
N GLU A 389 -28.77 5.11 24.10
CA GLU A 389 -29.49 4.41 25.18
C GLU A 389 -29.13 4.94 26.59
N GLU A 390 -28.03 5.69 26.73
CA GLU A 390 -27.52 6.17 28.02
C GLU A 390 -27.09 7.66 27.93
N PRO A 391 -28.03 8.62 27.92
CA PRO A 391 -27.73 10.03 27.65
C PRO A 391 -26.79 10.69 28.68
N CYS A 392 -26.63 10.08 29.86
CA CYS A 392 -25.71 10.53 30.93
C CYS A 392 -24.32 9.93 30.88
N LYS A 393 -24.04 9.06 29.92
CA LYS A 393 -22.75 8.40 29.79
C LYS A 393 -21.98 9.08 28.67
N ILE A 394 -20.74 9.50 28.95
CA ILE A 394 -19.84 10.03 27.93
C ILE A 394 -18.70 9.04 27.73
N CYS A 395 -18.54 8.57 26.51
CA CYS A 395 -17.55 7.57 26.12
C CYS A 395 -16.47 8.22 25.25
N VAL A 396 -15.22 7.79 25.41
CA VAL A 396 -14.09 8.18 24.57
C VAL A 396 -13.42 6.94 24.00
N CYS A 397 -13.03 7.01 22.73
CA CYS A 397 -12.26 5.96 22.09
C CYS A 397 -10.77 6.17 22.36
N LEU A 398 -10.14 5.22 23.04
CA LEU A 398 -8.72 5.24 23.35
C LEU A 398 -7.95 4.29 22.42
N ASP A 399 -6.64 4.20 22.62
CA ASP A 399 -5.80 3.21 21.94
C ASP A 399 -6.34 1.78 22.14
N ASN A 400 -5.97 0.88 21.22
CA ASN A 400 -6.36 -0.53 21.26
C ASN A 400 -7.88 -0.79 21.23
N LYS A 401 -8.65 0.13 20.61
CA LYS A 401 -10.12 0.08 20.54
C LYS A 401 -10.81 0.09 21.91
N ILE A 402 -10.13 0.58 22.95
CA ILE A 402 -10.70 0.64 24.30
C ILE A 402 -11.69 1.78 24.38
N THR A 403 -12.95 1.45 24.65
CA THR A 403 -13.98 2.43 24.96
C THR A 403 -13.98 2.71 26.46
N ASN A 404 -13.66 3.93 26.86
CA ASN A 404 -13.73 4.35 28.26
C ASN A 404 -14.93 5.28 28.45
N CYS A 405 -15.89 4.87 29.27
CA CYS A 405 -17.10 5.63 29.53
C CYS A 405 -17.16 6.11 30.98
N THR A 406 -17.55 7.37 31.15
CA THR A 406 -17.76 7.98 32.46
C THR A 406 -19.18 8.51 32.58
N LEU A 407 -19.76 8.42 33.78
CA LEU A 407 -21.07 9.01 34.05
C LEU A 407 -20.91 10.51 34.29
N GLN A 408 -21.64 11.30 33.51
CA GLN A 408 -21.75 12.73 33.70
C GLN A 408 -22.56 13.02 34.96
N THR A 409 -21.96 13.70 35.93
CA THR A 409 -22.69 14.20 37.11
C THR A 409 -23.48 15.44 36.72
N CYS A 410 -24.80 15.42 36.98
CA CYS A 410 -25.63 16.60 36.73
C CYS A 410 -25.24 17.75 37.66
N PRO A 411 -25.04 18.97 37.14
CA PRO A 411 -24.86 20.14 37.98
C PRO A 411 -26.13 20.38 38.83
N PRO A 412 -26.02 20.97 40.03
CA PRO A 412 -27.18 21.29 40.84
C PRO A 412 -28.11 22.23 40.06
N THR A 413 -29.33 21.77 39.79
CA THR A 413 -30.31 22.50 39.00
C THR A 413 -30.79 23.74 39.73
N LYS A 414 -30.55 24.92 39.14
CA LYS A 414 -31.10 26.18 39.65
C LYS A 414 -32.60 26.22 39.36
N SER A 415 -33.41 26.48 40.37
CA SER A 415 -34.86 26.62 40.23
C SER A 415 -35.21 27.79 39.30
N VAL A 416 -36.17 27.59 38.41
CA VAL A 416 -36.71 28.66 37.54
C VAL A 416 -37.82 29.44 38.26
N ILE A 417 -37.91 30.74 37.97
CA ILE A 417 -38.99 31.60 38.46
C ILE A 417 -40.14 31.52 37.46
N CYS A 418 -41.30 31.02 37.89
CA CYS A 418 -42.49 30.85 37.05
C CYS A 418 -43.44 32.04 37.09
N GLY A 419 -44.33 32.13 36.08
CA GLY A 419 -45.34 33.17 36.00
C GLY A 419 -46.47 33.01 37.04
N PRO A 420 -47.42 33.97 37.08
CA PRO A 420 -48.57 33.86 37.96
C PRO A 420 -49.43 32.63 37.65
N CYS A 421 -49.84 31.89 38.69
CA CYS A 421 -50.50 30.59 38.61
C CYS A 421 -49.67 29.45 37.98
N GLU A 422 -48.34 29.57 38.00
CA GLU A 422 -47.43 28.51 37.55
C GLU A 422 -46.42 28.15 38.65
N VAL A 423 -46.08 26.87 38.76
CA VAL A 423 -45.08 26.36 39.70
C VAL A 423 -43.97 25.60 38.98
N PRO A 424 -42.71 25.71 39.43
CA PRO A 424 -41.59 24.98 38.82
C PRO A 424 -41.70 23.50 39.21
N LYS A 425 -41.86 22.63 38.22
CA LYS A 425 -41.88 21.18 38.40
C LYS A 425 -40.68 20.57 37.68
N LEU A 426 -40.02 19.63 38.36
CA LEU A 426 -38.91 18.88 37.79
C LEU A 426 -39.47 17.99 36.67
N TRP A 427 -38.86 18.08 35.50
CA TRP A 427 -39.27 17.35 34.31
C TRP A 427 -38.06 16.59 33.75
N THR A 428 -38.25 15.31 33.47
CA THR A 428 -37.24 14.38 32.93
C THR A 428 -37.75 13.83 31.62
N ASP A 429 -36.98 14.01 30.55
CA ASP A 429 -37.19 13.38 29.25
C ASP A 429 -36.38 12.07 29.17
N SER A 430 -36.81 11.10 28.36
CA SER A 430 -35.99 9.91 28.07
C SER A 430 -34.70 10.28 27.35
N ASP A 431 -34.74 11.37 26.57
CA ASP A 431 -33.67 11.77 25.67
C ASP A 431 -32.73 12.82 26.32
N GLN A 432 -32.96 13.18 27.59
CA GLN A 432 -32.15 14.15 28.34
C GLN A 432 -31.50 13.51 29.56
N CYS A 433 -30.17 13.66 29.69
CA CYS A 433 -29.45 13.18 30.86
C CYS A 433 -29.94 13.82 32.16
N CYS A 434 -30.05 15.15 32.19
CA CYS A 434 -30.30 15.87 33.42
C CYS A 434 -31.74 16.42 33.48
N PRO A 435 -32.43 16.29 34.62
CA PRO A 435 -33.75 16.88 34.81
C PRO A 435 -33.70 18.40 34.66
N VAL A 436 -34.76 19.00 34.10
CA VAL A 436 -34.92 20.45 34.00
C VAL A 436 -36.21 20.90 34.68
N TYR A 437 -36.22 22.10 35.26
CA TYR A 437 -37.46 22.67 35.79
C TYR A 437 -38.29 23.27 34.65
N LYS A 438 -39.57 22.88 34.56
CA LYS A 438 -40.57 23.51 33.69
C LYS A 438 -41.69 24.11 34.52
N CYS A 439 -42.20 25.27 34.10
CA CYS A 439 -43.35 25.91 34.74
C CYS A 439 -44.64 25.24 34.26
N VAL A 440 -45.46 24.78 35.20
CA VAL A 440 -46.75 24.14 34.91
C VAL A 440 -47.86 24.88 35.65
N CYS A 441 -49.07 24.94 35.07
CA CYS A 441 -50.21 25.58 35.71
C CYS A 441 -50.55 24.89 37.04
N ASP A 442 -50.68 25.68 38.10
CA ASP A 442 -51.23 25.25 39.38
C ASP A 442 -52.32 26.24 39.80
N LEU A 443 -53.58 25.79 39.68
CA LEU A 443 -54.75 26.60 39.97
C LEU A 443 -55.14 26.54 41.45
N ASP A 444 -54.66 25.54 42.20
CA ASP A 444 -55.01 25.35 43.61
C ASP A 444 -54.29 26.37 44.50
N THR A 445 -53.11 26.82 44.09
CA THR A 445 -52.34 27.87 44.77
C THR A 445 -52.61 29.28 44.23
N CYS A 446 -53.45 29.43 43.19
CA CYS A 446 -53.67 30.70 42.55
C CYS A 446 -54.91 31.46 43.02
N ARG A 447 -54.78 32.79 43.20
CA ARG A 447 -55.92 33.69 43.47
C ARG A 447 -56.54 34.15 42.16
N LEU A 448 -57.67 33.55 41.79
CA LEU A 448 -58.41 33.90 40.58
C LEU A 448 -59.15 35.25 40.72
N PRO A 449 -59.17 36.08 39.66
CA PRO A 449 -59.93 37.34 39.67
C PRO A 449 -61.45 37.09 39.69
N PRO A 450 -62.25 37.98 40.30
CA PRO A 450 -63.70 37.87 40.30
C PRO A 450 -64.27 38.07 38.89
N VAL A 451 -65.20 37.20 38.48
CA VAL A 451 -65.86 37.29 37.18
C VAL A 451 -66.81 38.50 37.16
N PRO A 452 -66.67 39.45 36.20
CA PRO A 452 -67.51 40.64 36.14
C PRO A 452 -68.94 40.31 35.69
N HIS A 453 -69.93 41.01 36.26
CA HIS A 453 -71.35 40.86 35.92
C HIS A 453 -71.75 41.88 34.85
N CYS A 454 -72.13 41.43 33.65
CA CYS A 454 -72.48 42.32 32.53
C CYS A 454 -73.94 42.82 32.61
N LYS A 455 -74.18 44.11 32.34
CA LYS A 455 -75.52 44.76 32.24
C LYS A 455 -75.77 45.27 30.81
N ASP A 456 -76.97 45.80 30.53
CA ASP A 456 -77.31 46.50 29.28
C ASP A 456 -77.08 45.69 27.97
N GLY A 457 -77.40 44.38 28.00
CA GLY A 457 -77.31 43.51 26.82
C GLY A 457 -75.89 43.06 26.43
N LEU A 458 -74.88 43.34 27.25
CA LEU A 458 -73.50 42.90 27.07
C LEU A 458 -73.29 41.43 27.49
N GLN A 459 -72.48 40.65 26.77
CA GLN A 459 -72.14 39.25 27.08
C GLN A 459 -70.69 39.08 27.57
N LEU A 460 -70.47 38.15 28.52
CA LEU A 460 -69.15 37.82 29.07
C LEU A 460 -68.33 36.97 28.09
N VAL A 461 -67.07 37.34 27.84
CA VAL A 461 -66.13 36.60 26.98
C VAL A 461 -64.76 36.54 27.68
N GLN A 462 -64.07 35.40 27.60
CA GLN A 462 -62.69 35.25 28.08
C GLN A 462 -61.74 35.91 27.09
N THR A 463 -60.82 36.76 27.56
CA THR A 463 -59.94 37.56 26.70
C THR A 463 -58.56 36.93 26.45
N ASN A 464 -58.15 35.95 27.26
CA ASN A 464 -56.80 35.39 27.26
C ASN A 464 -56.76 33.85 27.18
N PHE A 465 -57.32 33.28 26.12
CA PHE A 465 -57.29 31.84 25.87
C PHE A 465 -55.85 31.28 25.88
N GLY A 466 -55.62 30.17 26.60
CA GLY A 466 -54.34 29.47 26.68
C GLY A 466 -53.37 29.92 27.79
N LYS A 467 -53.76 30.86 28.65
CA LYS A 467 -53.00 31.23 29.86
C LYS A 467 -53.56 30.54 31.11
N CYS A 468 -52.70 30.20 32.08
CA CYS A 468 -53.13 29.54 33.33
C CYS A 468 -54.08 30.41 34.16
N ARG A 469 -53.93 31.75 34.14
CA ARG A 469 -54.83 32.69 34.82
C ARG A 469 -55.86 33.27 33.83
N PRO A 470 -57.16 32.94 33.92
CA PRO A 470 -58.17 33.45 32.99
C PRO A 470 -58.60 34.89 33.32
N ASP A 471 -58.76 35.71 32.28
CA ASP A 471 -59.27 37.08 32.30
C ASP A 471 -60.58 37.18 31.49
N TYR A 472 -61.55 37.94 31.98
CA TYR A 472 -62.89 38.06 31.39
C TYR A 472 -63.26 39.52 31.10
N ALA A 473 -64.00 39.77 30.01
CA ALA A 473 -64.52 41.08 29.64
C ALA A 473 -65.98 41.00 29.10
N CYS A 474 -66.73 42.09 29.20
CA CYS A 474 -68.10 42.21 28.67
C CYS A 474 -68.09 42.87 27.28
N VAL A 475 -68.75 42.27 26.28
CA VAL A 475 -68.81 42.76 24.89
C VAL A 475 -70.25 42.74 24.34
N CYS A 476 -70.63 43.75 23.53
CA CYS A 476 -71.99 43.94 22.98
C CYS A 476 -72.21 43.08 21.72
N LYS A 477 -73.31 42.31 21.69
CA LYS A 477 -73.79 41.59 20.50
C LYS A 477 -75.16 42.13 20.09
N LYS A 478 -75.19 42.99 19.07
CA LYS A 478 -76.40 43.70 18.59
C LYS A 478 -77.50 42.80 18.01
N GLU A 479 -77.14 41.57 17.62
CA GLU A 479 -78.04 40.61 16.97
C GLU A 479 -79.16 40.08 17.89
N ALA A 480 -79.05 40.30 19.21
CA ALA A 480 -80.00 39.82 20.22
C ALA A 480 -81.06 40.86 20.65
N CYS A 481 -81.06 42.09 20.12
CA CYS A 481 -82.02 43.15 20.49
C CYS A 481 -83.42 42.92 19.86
N SER A 482 -84.49 43.04 20.65
CA SER A 482 -85.89 42.88 20.19
C SER A 482 -86.52 44.21 19.67
N LEU A 483 -87.32 44.19 18.59
CA LEU A 483 -87.96 45.38 17.98
C LEU A 483 -89.33 45.74 18.62
N PRO A 484 -89.67 47.02 18.90
CA PRO A 484 -91.00 47.43 19.39
C PRO A 484 -91.97 48.04 18.33
N PRO A 485 -93.30 48.14 18.63
CA PRO A 485 -94.38 48.55 17.70
C PRO A 485 -94.69 50.07 17.69
N ALA A 486 -95.42 50.55 16.68
CA ALA A 486 -95.58 51.97 16.30
C ALA A 486 -96.32 52.92 17.28
N PHE A 487 -95.77 54.13 17.51
CA PHE A 487 -96.35 55.28 18.27
C PHE A 487 -96.26 56.62 17.48
N ALA A 488 -97.17 57.59 17.69
CA ALA A 488 -97.22 58.91 16.99
C ALA A 488 -97.50 60.13 17.92
N CYS A 489 -97.02 61.35 17.56
CA CYS A 489 -97.07 62.61 18.36
C CYS A 489 -97.68 63.86 17.64
N PRO A 490 -98.12 64.93 18.37
CA PRO A 490 -98.89 66.09 17.84
C PRO A 490 -98.06 67.20 17.14
N PRO A 491 -98.65 68.09 16.31
CA PRO A 491 -97.96 68.83 15.24
C PRO A 491 -96.98 69.96 15.63
N HIS A 492 -96.94 70.45 16.88
CA HIS A 492 -95.93 71.43 17.35
C HIS A 492 -94.84 70.78 18.24
N ARG A 493 -94.72 69.44 18.20
CA ARG A 493 -93.70 68.61 18.85
C ARG A 493 -93.26 67.44 17.94
N LYS A 494 -92.03 66.92 18.09
CA LYS A 494 -91.43 65.83 17.25
C LYS A 494 -90.88 64.68 18.10
N LEU A 495 -91.01 63.44 17.60
CA LEU A 495 -90.52 62.19 18.23
C LEU A 495 -88.97 62.12 18.26
N THR A 496 -88.40 61.58 19.32
CA THR A 496 -86.96 61.55 19.65
C THR A 496 -86.59 60.22 20.33
N VAL A 497 -85.42 59.66 19.97
CA VAL A 497 -84.92 58.34 20.42
C VAL A 497 -83.94 58.50 21.60
N MET A 498 -84.05 57.66 22.63
CA MET A 498 -83.03 57.44 23.66
C MET A 498 -82.18 56.21 23.30
N LYS A 499 -80.88 56.43 23.09
CA LYS A 499 -79.90 55.34 22.85
C LYS A 499 -79.36 54.81 24.18
N THR A 500 -79.37 53.50 24.39
CA THR A 500 -78.53 52.85 25.43
C THR A 500 -77.23 52.32 24.80
N GLN A 501 -76.30 51.77 25.59
CA GLN A 501 -75.01 51.28 25.08
C GLN A 501 -75.11 50.07 24.13
N CYS A 502 -76.25 49.35 24.05
CA CYS A 502 -76.41 48.23 23.11
C CYS A 502 -77.79 48.14 22.38
N CYS A 503 -78.94 48.56 22.95
CA CYS A 503 -80.28 48.60 22.26
C CYS A 503 -81.07 49.94 22.48
N ASP A 504 -82.03 50.36 21.62
CA ASP A 504 -82.66 51.72 21.60
C ASP A 504 -84.16 51.82 22.11
N GLU A 505 -84.61 52.95 22.72
CA GLU A 505 -86.02 53.29 23.18
C GLU A 505 -86.51 54.75 22.78
N TYR A 506 -87.80 55.18 22.94
CA TYR A 506 -88.43 56.39 22.25
C TYR A 506 -89.34 57.40 23.09
N GLN A 507 -89.36 58.76 22.83
CA GLN A 507 -90.26 59.87 23.40
C GLN A 507 -90.46 61.19 22.53
N CYS A 508 -91.11 62.34 22.92
CA CYS A 508 -91.41 63.57 22.04
C CYS A 508 -91.19 65.04 22.60
N ALA A 509 -90.77 66.07 21.80
CA ALA A 509 -90.41 67.48 22.20
C ALA A 509 -90.72 68.70 21.21
N CYS A 510 -90.78 70.00 21.65
CA CYS A 510 -91.26 71.27 20.98
C CYS A 510 -90.47 71.90 19.77
N ASN A 511 -91.07 72.83 18.97
CA ASN A 511 -90.48 73.44 17.73
C ASN A 511 -90.86 74.94 17.42
N CYS A 512 -89.90 75.92 17.47
CA CYS A 512 -89.99 77.35 17.05
C CYS A 512 -88.62 77.90 16.50
N VAL A 513 -88.55 79.05 15.78
CA VAL A 513 -87.31 79.59 15.12
C VAL A 513 -87.08 81.12 15.33
N ASN A 514 -85.84 81.49 15.71
CA ASN A 514 -85.30 82.84 15.99
C ASN A 514 -84.54 83.45 14.79
N SER A 515 -84.42 84.80 14.70
CA SER A 515 -83.65 85.47 13.64
C SER A 515 -82.32 86.01 14.18
N THR A 516 -81.27 85.23 13.98
CA THR A 516 -79.87 85.57 14.30
C THR A 516 -79.12 85.92 13.03
N VAL A 517 -78.60 87.15 12.94
CA VAL A 517 -77.68 87.54 11.86
C VAL A 517 -76.27 87.09 12.23
N THR A 518 -75.63 86.32 11.36
CA THR A 518 -74.25 85.83 11.54
C THR A 518 -73.27 86.93 11.13
N CYS A 519 -72.39 87.34 12.05
CA CYS A 519 -71.34 88.32 11.75
C CYS A 519 -70.24 87.71 10.87
N PRO A 520 -69.64 88.49 9.94
CA PRO A 520 -68.45 88.06 9.20
C PRO A 520 -67.31 87.69 10.15
N ALA A 521 -66.42 86.80 9.70
CA ALA A 521 -65.23 86.40 10.45
C ALA A 521 -64.41 87.63 10.88
N GLY A 522 -64.01 87.69 12.15
CA GLY A 522 -63.32 88.82 12.76
C GLY A 522 -64.24 89.88 13.40
N TYR A 523 -65.57 89.68 13.41
CA TYR A 523 -66.52 90.59 14.05
C TYR A 523 -67.35 89.85 15.13
N LEU A 524 -67.44 90.41 16.33
CA LEU A 524 -68.22 89.92 17.47
C LEU A 524 -69.69 90.34 17.41
N SER A 525 -70.59 89.47 17.86
CA SER A 525 -72.05 89.63 17.79
C SER A 525 -72.65 89.98 19.17
N THR A 526 -73.68 90.82 19.23
CA THR A 526 -74.36 91.26 20.46
C THR A 526 -75.89 91.15 20.32
N SER A 527 -76.62 90.57 21.32
CA SER A 527 -78.04 90.16 21.17
C SER A 527 -78.97 90.36 22.39
N VAL A 528 -80.30 90.34 22.18
CA VAL A 528 -81.38 90.52 23.22
C VAL A 528 -82.59 89.55 23.00
N THR A 529 -83.37 89.14 24.04
CA THR A 529 -84.31 87.93 24.04
C THR A 529 -85.71 88.11 24.73
N ASN A 530 -86.77 87.35 24.34
CA ASN A 530 -88.12 87.25 25.01
C ASN A 530 -88.64 85.81 25.33
N ASP A 531 -89.82 85.66 25.98
CA ASP A 531 -90.33 84.53 26.81
C ASP A 531 -90.78 83.18 26.16
N CYS A 532 -90.58 82.95 24.85
CA CYS A 532 -90.42 81.59 24.28
C CYS A 532 -88.93 81.32 23.94
N ASP A 533 -88.03 82.10 24.56
CA ASP A 533 -86.59 82.24 24.33
C ASP A 533 -86.17 82.64 22.90
N CYS A 534 -86.75 83.73 22.36
CA CYS A 534 -86.45 84.22 21.01
C CYS A 534 -85.48 85.44 20.93
N ILE A 535 -84.37 85.36 20.14
CA ILE A 535 -83.15 86.24 20.15
C ILE A 535 -82.95 87.08 18.84
N SER A 536 -82.44 88.34 18.90
CA SER A 536 -81.95 89.16 17.74
C SER A 536 -80.54 89.79 17.95
N THR A 537 -79.69 89.93 16.90
CA THR A 537 -78.20 90.11 17.01
C THR A 537 -77.53 91.17 16.05
N THR A 538 -76.51 91.97 16.49
CA THR A 538 -75.67 92.98 15.72
C THR A 538 -74.12 92.84 15.86
N CYS A 539 -73.30 93.29 14.89
CA CYS A 539 -71.85 92.95 14.73
C CYS A 539 -70.81 94.12 14.86
N ILE A 540 -69.67 93.91 15.53
CA ILE A 540 -68.54 94.87 15.74
C ILE A 540 -67.15 94.20 15.56
N PRO A 541 -66.11 94.87 15.02
CA PRO A 541 -64.80 94.23 14.73
C PRO A 541 -64.00 93.84 16.00
N ASP A 542 -63.28 92.71 15.92
CA ASP A 542 -62.51 92.07 17.00
C ASP A 542 -60.98 92.18 16.76
N LYS A 543 -60.16 91.97 17.80
CA LYS A 543 -58.68 92.11 17.75
C LYS A 543 -57.98 90.87 17.19
N VAL A 544 -58.26 90.55 15.93
CA VAL A 544 -57.83 89.30 15.27
C VAL A 544 -57.51 89.54 13.80
N CYS A 545 -56.66 88.71 13.20
CA CYS A 545 -56.44 88.72 11.76
C CYS A 545 -57.43 87.79 11.07
N VAL A 546 -57.85 88.13 9.86
CA VAL A 546 -58.71 87.28 9.03
C VAL A 546 -58.00 86.99 7.73
N HIS A 547 -57.62 85.72 7.51
CA HIS A 547 -56.96 85.25 6.30
C HIS A 547 -57.76 84.10 5.70
N HIS A 548 -58.15 84.18 4.42
CA HIS A 548 -59.06 83.25 3.74
C HIS A 548 -60.32 82.87 4.55
N ASN A 549 -60.94 83.87 5.20
CA ASN A 549 -62.15 83.71 6.02
C ASN A 549 -61.96 82.93 7.34
N ILE A 550 -60.72 82.67 7.76
CA ILE A 550 -60.37 82.03 9.03
C ILE A 550 -59.79 83.09 9.97
N VAL A 551 -60.25 83.09 11.23
CA VAL A 551 -59.84 84.05 12.26
C VAL A 551 -58.61 83.54 13.02
N TYR A 552 -57.55 84.33 13.07
CA TYR A 552 -56.32 84.04 13.80
C TYR A 552 -56.09 85.08 14.91
N PRO A 553 -55.89 84.67 16.17
CA PRO A 553 -55.48 85.60 17.22
C PRO A 553 -54.06 86.14 16.98
N VAL A 554 -53.82 87.36 17.45
CA VAL A 554 -52.50 88.03 17.36
C VAL A 554 -51.41 87.16 17.98
N GLY A 555 -50.31 87.00 17.25
CA GLY A 555 -49.18 86.14 17.63
C GLY A 555 -49.29 84.68 17.19
N LYS A 556 -50.42 84.26 16.59
CA LYS A 556 -50.57 82.91 16.04
C LYS A 556 -49.96 82.81 14.65
N THR A 557 -49.19 81.75 14.42
CA THR A 557 -48.64 81.40 13.11
C THR A 557 -49.41 80.23 12.49
N TRP A 558 -49.48 80.18 11.16
CA TRP A 558 -50.08 79.09 10.39
C TRP A 558 -49.38 78.94 9.05
N GLU A 559 -49.49 77.75 8.45
CA GLU A 559 -48.82 77.43 7.20
C GLU A 559 -49.83 77.35 6.06
N GLU A 560 -49.50 78.00 4.94
CA GLU A 560 -50.33 77.99 3.74
C GLU A 560 -49.46 77.70 2.52
N GLY A 561 -49.58 76.47 2.02
CA GLY A 561 -48.74 75.96 0.94
C GLY A 561 -47.26 75.97 1.33
N CYS A 562 -46.51 76.91 0.78
CA CYS A 562 -45.05 77.05 0.96
C CYS A 562 -44.63 78.31 1.71
N THR A 563 -45.59 78.93 2.37
CA THR A 563 -45.42 80.14 3.16
C THR A 563 -45.83 79.90 4.60
N GLU A 564 -45.07 80.45 5.54
CA GLU A 564 -45.41 80.53 6.96
C GLU A 564 -45.93 81.94 7.25
N CYS A 565 -47.18 82.02 7.66
CA CYS A 565 -47.92 83.24 7.94
C CYS A 565 -48.03 83.47 9.45
N SER A 566 -48.05 84.74 9.86
CA SER A 566 -48.24 85.15 11.25
C SER A 566 -49.22 86.30 11.35
N CYS A 567 -50.10 86.25 12.35
CA CYS A 567 -50.99 87.36 12.65
C CYS A 567 -50.26 88.40 13.50
N THR A 568 -50.00 89.56 12.94
CA THR A 568 -49.26 90.64 13.61
C THR A 568 -50.20 91.52 14.45
N ASP A 569 -49.66 92.33 15.36
CA ASP A 569 -50.48 93.28 16.13
C ASP A 569 -50.69 94.63 15.41
N MET A 570 -50.37 94.71 14.12
CA MET A 570 -50.57 95.91 13.30
C MET A 570 -52.02 95.99 12.81
N GLU A 571 -52.63 97.16 12.91
CA GLU A 571 -54.04 97.40 12.54
C GLU A 571 -54.18 97.84 11.08
N ASP A 572 -55.12 97.23 10.37
CA ASP A 572 -55.50 97.64 9.02
C ASP A 572 -56.43 98.86 9.07
N ALA A 573 -55.99 99.97 8.48
CA ALA A 573 -56.68 101.25 8.57
C ALA A 573 -58.06 101.30 7.86
N VAL A 574 -58.42 100.29 7.07
CA VAL A 574 -59.69 100.24 6.31
C VAL A 574 -60.71 99.33 6.98
N THR A 575 -60.26 98.19 7.53
CA THR A 575 -61.16 97.16 8.10
C THR A 575 -61.19 97.12 9.63
N GLY A 576 -60.24 97.76 10.32
CA GLY A 576 -60.14 97.77 11.78
C GLY A 576 -59.68 96.43 12.38
N LEU A 577 -59.31 95.44 11.56
CA LEU A 577 -58.80 94.13 11.96
C LEU A 577 -57.25 94.12 11.97
N ARG A 578 -56.65 93.03 12.44
CA ARG A 578 -55.18 92.87 12.49
C ARG A 578 -54.60 92.30 11.19
N ILE A 579 -53.38 92.71 10.83
CA ILE A 579 -52.71 92.36 9.57
C ILE A 579 -51.97 91.01 9.67
N ALA A 580 -52.18 90.13 8.69
CA ALA A 580 -51.44 88.88 8.53
C ALA A 580 -50.22 89.06 7.61
N GLU A 581 -49.04 88.57 8.01
CA GLU A 581 -47.78 88.66 7.26
C GLU A 581 -47.20 87.27 7.00
N CYS A 582 -46.82 86.96 5.75
CA CYS A 582 -46.38 85.63 5.32
C CYS A 582 -44.99 85.63 4.67
N LEU A 583 -44.14 84.67 5.05
CA LEU A 583 -42.77 84.49 4.54
C LEU A 583 -42.61 83.11 3.89
N GLU A 584 -41.90 83.02 2.77
CA GLU A 584 -41.62 81.74 2.09
C GLU A 584 -40.64 80.85 2.87
N LYS A 585 -40.97 79.56 3.01
CA LYS A 585 -40.09 78.57 3.66
C LYS A 585 -38.88 78.26 2.79
N LYS A 586 -37.67 78.40 3.35
CA LYS A 586 -36.43 77.92 2.71
C LYS A 586 -36.25 76.42 2.97
N CYS A 587 -36.49 75.59 1.96
CA CYS A 587 -36.25 74.14 2.07
C CYS A 587 -34.74 73.82 1.98
N THR A 588 -34.23 73.01 2.90
CA THR A 588 -32.89 72.41 2.79
C THR A 588 -32.98 71.19 1.86
N ASN A 589 -32.26 71.26 0.74
CA ASN A 589 -32.16 70.20 -0.28
C ASN A 589 -31.08 69.13 0.04
N ILE A 590 -30.55 69.14 1.26
CA ILE A 590 -29.47 68.25 1.69
C ILE A 590 -30.10 67.03 2.36
N CYS A 591 -30.04 65.88 1.70
CA CYS A 591 -30.44 64.59 2.28
C CYS A 591 -29.24 63.90 2.95
N PRO A 592 -29.50 63.01 3.93
CA PRO A 592 -28.46 62.11 4.46
C PRO A 592 -27.84 61.26 3.34
N LEU A 593 -26.59 60.82 3.54
CA LEU A 593 -25.90 59.90 2.62
C LEU A 593 -26.79 58.67 2.31
N GLY A 594 -26.91 58.31 1.03
CA GLY A 594 -27.76 57.21 0.56
C GLY A 594 -29.22 57.58 0.22
N TYR A 595 -29.62 58.84 0.41
CA TYR A 595 -30.97 59.33 0.11
C TYR A 595 -30.93 60.49 -0.90
N LYS A 596 -31.95 60.59 -1.77
CA LYS A 596 -32.07 61.66 -2.77
C LYS A 596 -33.39 62.38 -2.65
N TYR A 597 -33.34 63.69 -2.73
CA TYR A 597 -34.50 64.57 -2.62
C TYR A 597 -35.34 64.52 -3.90
N PHE A 598 -36.60 64.14 -3.80
CA PHE A 598 -37.55 64.21 -4.91
C PHE A 598 -38.70 65.16 -4.56
N ASN A 599 -38.93 66.12 -5.46
CA ASN A 599 -40.06 67.03 -5.38
C ASN A 599 -41.33 66.31 -5.85
N LYS A 600 -42.28 66.11 -4.93
CA LYS A 600 -43.58 65.55 -5.27
C LYS A 600 -44.47 66.67 -5.82
N GLN A 601 -45.02 66.45 -7.02
CA GLN A 601 -45.79 67.45 -7.74
C GLN A 601 -47.01 67.89 -6.89
N GLY A 602 -47.07 69.17 -6.51
CA GLY A 602 -48.10 69.73 -5.62
C GLY A 602 -47.75 69.87 -4.13
N SER A 603 -46.50 69.63 -3.71
CA SER A 603 -46.04 69.83 -2.32
C SER A 603 -44.92 70.88 -2.22
N CYS A 604 -44.87 71.63 -1.11
CA CYS A 604 -43.95 72.76 -0.89
C CYS A 604 -42.47 72.37 -0.82
N CYS A 605 -42.11 71.40 0.04
CA CYS A 605 -40.79 70.79 0.07
C CYS A 605 -40.94 69.30 -0.30
N GLY A 606 -40.04 68.79 -1.14
CA GLY A 606 -39.90 67.37 -1.46
C GLY A 606 -39.50 66.50 -0.26
N LYS A 607 -39.52 65.18 -0.47
CA LYS A 607 -39.09 64.18 0.53
C LYS A 607 -37.83 63.47 0.04
N CYS A 608 -36.92 63.17 0.96
CA CYS A 608 -35.77 62.31 0.68
C CYS A 608 -36.24 60.85 0.59
N PHE A 609 -36.05 60.23 -0.57
CA PHE A 609 -36.27 58.78 -0.74
C PHE A 609 -34.94 58.05 -0.68
N LYS A 610 -34.96 56.85 -0.11
CA LYS A 610 -33.79 55.99 -0.04
C LYS A 610 -33.43 55.55 -1.47
N ILE A 611 -32.21 55.81 -1.88
CA ILE A 611 -31.71 55.46 -3.21
C ILE A 611 -30.49 54.54 -3.18
N MET A 612 -30.04 54.15 -1.98
CA MET A 612 -28.92 53.25 -1.76
C MET A 612 -29.27 52.29 -0.63
N CYS A 613 -28.78 51.06 -0.70
CA CYS A 613 -28.91 50.07 0.37
C CYS A 613 -27.81 50.26 1.41
N ASP A 614 -28.10 50.00 2.68
CA ASP A 614 -27.15 50.03 3.80
C ASP A 614 -26.86 48.64 4.36
N GLU A 615 -25.59 48.34 4.60
CA GLU A 615 -25.12 47.12 5.27
C GLU A 615 -24.33 47.48 6.53
N ILE A 616 -24.70 46.87 7.66
CA ILE A 616 -24.07 47.10 8.98
C ILE A 616 -23.07 45.97 9.26
N LEU A 617 -21.78 46.31 9.40
CA LEU A 617 -20.74 45.35 9.79
C LEU A 617 -20.55 45.35 11.32
N HIS A 618 -20.81 44.21 11.96
CA HIS A 618 -20.53 44.05 13.40
C HIS A 618 -19.06 43.67 13.61
N SER A 619 -18.30 44.54 14.29
CA SER A 619 -16.92 44.26 14.72
C SER A 619 -16.91 43.41 16.00
N PRO A 620 -16.08 42.36 16.11
CA PRO A 620 -16.09 41.44 17.26
C PRO A 620 -15.44 42.00 18.55
N ARG A 621 -15.00 43.26 18.55
CA ARG A 621 -14.53 43.96 19.75
C ARG A 621 -15.48 45.12 20.03
N GLY A 622 -16.27 45.00 21.09
CA GLY A 622 -17.36 45.89 21.45
C GLY A 622 -16.94 47.29 21.92
N ASP A 623 -16.23 48.02 21.07
CA ASP A 623 -16.01 49.46 21.21
C ASP A 623 -16.73 50.19 20.06
N ALA A 624 -17.49 51.21 20.43
CA ALA A 624 -18.50 51.87 19.61
C ALA A 624 -17.95 52.58 18.36
N ASN A 625 -18.36 52.11 17.18
CA ASN A 625 -18.87 52.89 16.04
C ASN A 625 -19.41 51.91 14.99
N GLU A 626 -20.69 52.03 14.63
CA GLU A 626 -21.32 51.23 13.57
C GLU A 626 -20.88 51.77 12.20
N ASP A 627 -19.94 51.10 11.53
CA ASP A 627 -19.55 51.44 10.15
C ASP A 627 -20.62 50.94 9.17
N VAL A 628 -21.46 51.86 8.69
CA VAL A 628 -22.53 51.59 7.71
C VAL A 628 -22.00 51.81 6.30
N HIS A 629 -21.96 50.76 5.48
CA HIS A 629 -21.57 50.84 4.06
C HIS A 629 -22.80 51.02 3.16
N TRP A 630 -22.75 51.99 2.25
CA TRP A 630 -23.84 52.35 1.34
C TRP A 630 -23.58 51.87 -0.09
N HIS A 631 -24.56 51.22 -0.71
CA HIS A 631 -24.47 50.61 -2.02
C HIS A 631 -25.54 51.15 -2.98
N GLU A 632 -25.16 51.52 -4.20
CA GLU A 632 -26.08 52.08 -5.21
C GLU A 632 -27.04 51.03 -5.77
N VAL A 633 -28.26 51.41 -6.17
CA VAL A 633 -29.21 50.46 -6.81
C VAL A 633 -28.61 49.91 -8.11
N GLY A 634 -28.62 48.59 -8.26
CA GLY A 634 -27.98 47.88 -9.36
C GLY A 634 -26.50 47.54 -9.11
N SER A 635 -25.93 47.94 -7.96
CA SER A 635 -24.63 47.45 -7.54
C SER A 635 -24.74 46.05 -6.95
N GLU A 636 -23.77 45.21 -7.30
CA GLU A 636 -23.57 43.87 -6.77
C GLU A 636 -22.25 43.80 -6.02
N TRP A 637 -22.24 43.16 -4.85
CA TRP A 637 -21.03 42.95 -4.07
C TRP A 637 -21.05 41.61 -3.34
N GLN A 638 -19.87 41.09 -3.02
CA GLN A 638 -19.75 39.82 -2.28
C GLN A 638 -19.85 40.06 -0.78
N SER A 639 -20.50 39.14 -0.07
CA SER A 639 -20.62 39.23 1.38
C SER A 639 -19.27 39.01 2.07
N LEU A 640 -18.92 39.93 2.98
CA LEU A 640 -17.67 39.89 3.75
C LEU A 640 -17.53 38.67 4.68
N SER A 641 -18.66 38.08 5.12
CA SER A 641 -18.68 36.88 5.96
C SER A 641 -18.73 35.58 5.17
N ASN A 642 -19.20 35.61 3.92
CA ASN A 642 -19.25 34.43 3.05
C ASN A 642 -19.13 34.87 1.57
N PRO A 643 -17.98 34.60 0.92
CA PRO A 643 -17.74 35.08 -0.45
C PRO A 643 -18.69 34.45 -1.47
N CYS A 644 -19.44 33.37 -1.12
CA CYS A 644 -20.42 32.68 -1.98
C CYS A 644 -21.79 33.31 -2.11
N ILE A 645 -21.98 34.46 -1.50
CA ILE A 645 -23.24 35.19 -1.53
C ILE A 645 -22.97 36.53 -2.20
N ILE A 646 -23.54 36.71 -3.40
CA ILE A 646 -23.60 38.03 -4.04
C ILE A 646 -24.86 38.72 -3.52
N LYS A 647 -24.67 39.91 -2.98
CA LYS A 647 -25.72 40.82 -2.55
C LYS A 647 -25.91 41.84 -3.65
N GLU A 648 -27.16 42.05 -4.06
CA GLU A 648 -27.54 43.07 -5.04
C GLU A 648 -28.48 44.07 -4.38
N CYS A 649 -28.23 45.37 -4.56
CA CYS A 649 -29.18 46.39 -4.15
C CYS A 649 -30.25 46.57 -5.23
N VAL A 650 -31.45 46.05 -5.01
CA VAL A 650 -32.55 46.11 -5.99
C VAL A 650 -33.64 47.06 -5.51
N ARG A 651 -34.40 47.61 -6.47
CA ARG A 651 -35.57 48.46 -6.21
C ARG A 651 -36.83 47.73 -6.66
N VAL A 652 -37.75 47.46 -5.75
CA VAL A 652 -39.07 46.88 -6.08
C VAL A 652 -40.15 47.70 -5.39
N ASN A 653 -41.17 48.11 -6.17
CA ASN A 653 -42.32 48.89 -5.70
C ASN A 653 -41.96 50.15 -4.89
N GLU A 654 -41.01 50.94 -5.39
CA GLU A 654 -40.53 52.22 -4.82
C GLU A 654 -39.67 52.13 -3.55
N GLU A 655 -39.40 50.94 -3.02
CA GLU A 655 -38.46 50.71 -1.93
C GLU A 655 -37.19 49.98 -2.41
N VAL A 656 -36.07 50.24 -1.75
CA VAL A 656 -34.76 49.64 -2.05
C VAL A 656 -34.35 48.68 -0.95
N PHE A 657 -33.97 47.47 -1.33
CA PHE A 657 -33.57 46.40 -0.42
C PHE A 657 -32.43 45.55 -0.99
N ILE A 658 -31.71 44.88 -0.10
CA ILE A 658 -30.63 43.96 -0.48
C ILE A 658 -31.24 42.59 -0.77
N GLN A 659 -31.10 42.14 -2.02
CA GLN A 659 -31.44 40.79 -2.43
C GLN A 659 -30.17 39.93 -2.42
N THR A 660 -30.25 38.74 -1.82
CA THR A 660 -29.14 37.79 -1.76
C THR A 660 -29.28 36.71 -2.82
N LYS A 661 -28.23 36.49 -3.61
CA LYS A 661 -28.14 35.43 -4.61
C LYS A 661 -26.95 34.53 -4.27
N ASN A 662 -27.22 33.22 -4.16
CA ASN A 662 -26.15 32.24 -4.00
C ASN A 662 -25.43 32.05 -5.34
N VAL A 663 -24.10 32.09 -5.31
CA VAL A 663 -23.26 31.84 -6.48
C VAL A 663 -23.28 30.33 -6.74
N THR A 664 -24.01 29.91 -7.77
CA THR A 664 -23.88 28.56 -8.34
C THR A 664 -22.71 28.59 -9.32
N CYS A 665 -21.59 27.97 -8.96
CA CYS A 665 -20.47 27.81 -9.88
C CYS A 665 -20.92 26.89 -11.03
N ALA A 666 -20.81 27.35 -12.28
CA ALA A 666 -21.03 26.48 -13.44
C ALA A 666 -20.03 25.32 -13.40
N GLN A 667 -20.43 24.13 -13.84
CA GLN A 667 -19.46 23.08 -14.18
C GLN A 667 -18.48 23.66 -15.20
N MET A 668 -17.23 23.85 -14.78
CA MET A 668 -16.15 24.40 -15.60
C MET A 668 -15.95 23.49 -16.82
N GLU A 669 -16.20 24.01 -18.02
CA GLU A 669 -15.50 23.53 -19.20
C GLU A 669 -14.00 23.78 -18.97
N SER A 670 -13.19 22.74 -19.19
CA SER A 670 -11.76 22.67 -18.91
C SER A 670 -11.00 23.89 -19.44
N LEU A 671 -10.48 24.73 -18.54
CA LEU A 671 -9.51 25.75 -18.88
C LEU A 671 -8.14 25.07 -19.07
N ASP A 672 -7.77 24.80 -20.33
CA ASP A 672 -6.45 24.23 -20.65
C ASP A 672 -5.37 25.30 -20.43
N CYS A 673 -4.53 25.10 -19.41
CA CYS A 673 -3.32 25.89 -19.21
C CYS A 673 -2.33 25.67 -20.38
N PRO A 674 -1.62 26.71 -20.84
CA PRO A 674 -0.62 26.55 -21.89
C PRO A 674 0.52 25.62 -21.44
N PHE A 675 1.00 24.77 -22.35
CA PHE A 675 2.10 23.84 -22.10
C PHE A 675 3.30 24.53 -21.44
N GLY A 676 3.65 24.13 -20.22
CA GLY A 676 4.63 24.87 -19.42
C GLY A 676 4.18 25.24 -18.02
N THR A 677 2.87 25.15 -17.77
CA THR A 677 2.23 25.68 -16.58
C THR A 677 1.20 24.71 -16.02
N GLU A 678 1.07 24.65 -14.70
CA GLU A 678 0.11 23.80 -14.00
C GLU A 678 -0.99 24.66 -13.40
N LEU A 679 -2.24 24.18 -13.47
CA LEU A 679 -3.42 24.89 -13.02
C LEU A 679 -3.44 24.90 -11.48
N HIS A 680 -3.00 26.00 -10.89
CA HIS A 680 -3.06 26.20 -9.44
C HIS A 680 -4.34 26.94 -9.08
N CYS A 681 -5.23 26.28 -8.34
CA CYS A 681 -6.50 26.85 -7.90
C CYS A 681 -6.42 27.22 -6.43
N ASP A 682 -6.42 28.51 -6.13
CA ASP A 682 -6.38 28.99 -4.75
C ASP A 682 -7.79 29.08 -4.17
N GLN A 683 -8.01 28.45 -3.01
CA GLN A 683 -9.33 28.39 -2.36
C GLN A 683 -9.42 29.27 -1.11
N LYS A 684 -8.52 30.24 -0.96
CA LYS A 684 -8.36 30.95 0.31
C LYS A 684 -9.13 32.26 0.47
N THR A 685 -9.77 32.79 -0.57
CA THR A 685 -10.42 34.13 -0.45
C THR A 685 -11.71 34.36 -1.25
N GLY A 686 -12.16 33.44 -2.12
CA GLY A 686 -13.35 33.61 -2.96
C GLY A 686 -14.32 32.41 -2.93
N CYS A 687 -15.53 32.56 -3.49
CA CYS A 687 -16.54 31.51 -3.49
C CYS A 687 -16.24 30.32 -4.40
N CYS A 688 -16.01 30.62 -5.68
CA CYS A 688 -15.63 29.63 -6.67
C CYS A 688 -14.11 29.62 -6.74
N PRO A 689 -13.48 28.44 -6.90
CA PRO A 689 -12.04 28.35 -7.04
C PRO A 689 -11.57 29.19 -8.23
N THR A 690 -10.64 30.11 -8.00
CA THR A 690 -9.97 30.85 -9.06
C THR A 690 -8.68 30.12 -9.38
N CYS A 691 -8.57 29.67 -10.62
CA CYS A 691 -7.43 28.91 -11.09
C CYS A 691 -6.57 29.77 -12.01
N HIS A 692 -5.28 29.84 -11.72
CA HIS A 692 -4.28 30.47 -12.58
C HIS A 692 -3.18 29.46 -12.90
N CYS A 693 -2.56 29.61 -14.06
CA CYS A 693 -1.52 28.69 -14.50
C CYS A 693 -0.15 29.17 -14.01
N GLU A 694 0.49 28.42 -13.10
CA GLU A 694 1.84 28.72 -12.62
C GLU A 694 2.91 27.91 -13.37
N PRO A 695 4.12 28.45 -13.61
CA PRO A 695 5.20 27.72 -14.25
C PRO A 695 5.61 26.50 -13.43
N VAL A 696 5.59 25.33 -14.05
CA VAL A 696 5.91 24.09 -13.35
C VAL A 696 7.42 23.98 -13.15
N ASN A 697 7.84 23.42 -12.02
CA ASN A 697 9.26 23.24 -11.69
C ASN A 697 9.90 22.14 -12.55
N GLY A 698 10.21 22.46 -13.80
CA GLY A 698 10.77 21.51 -14.76
C GLY A 698 10.80 22.07 -16.18
N CYS A 699 11.33 21.29 -17.11
CA CYS A 699 11.35 21.62 -18.53
C CYS A 699 10.17 20.95 -19.22
N VAL A 700 9.45 21.68 -20.07
CA VAL A 700 8.29 21.12 -20.77
C VAL A 700 8.63 20.67 -22.18
N LEU A 701 8.17 19.46 -22.53
CA LEU A 701 8.40 18.82 -23.81
C LEU A 701 7.15 18.02 -24.22
N ASN A 702 6.52 18.38 -25.34
CA ASN A 702 5.27 17.79 -25.84
C ASN A 702 4.14 17.67 -24.79
N GLY A 703 4.12 18.58 -23.82
CA GLY A 703 3.10 18.64 -22.78
C GLY A 703 3.35 17.85 -21.51
N THR A 704 4.48 17.16 -21.43
CA THR A 704 4.95 16.53 -20.19
C THR A 704 5.98 17.43 -19.51
N ILE A 705 5.88 17.58 -18.19
CA ILE A 705 6.84 18.32 -17.37
C ILE A 705 7.95 17.38 -16.92
N ILE A 706 9.17 17.68 -17.31
CA ILE A 706 10.37 16.91 -16.97
C ILE A 706 11.07 17.63 -15.82
N GLU A 707 11.04 17.02 -14.63
CA GLU A 707 11.75 17.54 -13.46
C GLU A 707 13.25 17.70 -13.72
N ALA A 708 13.88 18.68 -13.05
CA ALA A 708 15.31 18.94 -13.21
C ALA A 708 16.15 17.69 -12.87
N GLY A 709 17.00 17.27 -13.80
CA GLY A 709 17.83 16.07 -13.68
C GLY A 709 17.25 14.83 -14.38
N LYS A 710 15.96 14.81 -14.75
CA LYS A 710 15.34 13.69 -15.46
C LYS A 710 15.53 13.78 -16.99
N GLN A 711 15.56 12.61 -17.63
CA GLN A 711 15.73 12.42 -19.07
C GLN A 711 14.55 11.63 -19.63
N VAL A 712 13.95 12.08 -20.73
CA VAL A 712 12.73 11.51 -21.34
C VAL A 712 12.94 11.28 -22.84
N LEU A 713 12.36 10.21 -23.36
CA LEU A 713 12.37 9.87 -24.79
C LEU A 713 11.11 10.44 -25.45
N VAL A 714 11.27 11.26 -26.50
CA VAL A 714 10.19 11.98 -27.20
C VAL A 714 9.55 11.13 -28.28
N ASP A 715 10.40 10.40 -28.98
CA ASP A 715 10.08 9.35 -29.93
C ASP A 715 11.12 8.25 -29.73
N GLU A 716 11.04 7.17 -30.50
CA GLU A 716 11.92 6.03 -30.29
C GLU A 716 13.41 6.43 -30.38
N CYS A 717 13.75 7.50 -31.11
CA CYS A 717 15.12 7.96 -31.40
C CYS A 717 15.58 9.19 -30.64
N THR A 718 14.70 9.96 -30.02
CA THR A 718 15.03 11.32 -29.56
C THR A 718 14.93 11.39 -28.05
N SER A 719 16.04 11.72 -27.37
CA SER A 719 16.09 11.82 -25.92
C SER A 719 16.39 13.24 -25.47
N CYS A 720 15.67 13.72 -24.47
CA CYS A 720 15.75 15.08 -23.95
C CYS A 720 15.96 15.10 -22.44
N GLN A 721 16.89 15.92 -21.98
CA GLN A 721 17.24 16.05 -20.56
C GLN A 721 16.98 17.48 -20.08
N CYS A 722 16.34 17.59 -18.91
CA CYS A 722 16.11 18.88 -18.25
C CYS A 722 17.21 19.21 -17.25
N SER A 723 17.80 20.40 -17.34
CA SER A 723 18.90 20.86 -16.49
C SER A 723 18.57 22.20 -15.82
N LEU A 724 18.94 22.39 -14.55
CA LEU A 724 18.71 23.64 -13.82
C LEU A 724 19.88 24.62 -14.06
N GLN A 725 19.59 25.85 -14.47
CA GLN A 725 20.59 26.88 -14.74
C GLN A 725 20.53 27.96 -13.65
N SER A 726 21.61 28.18 -12.91
CA SER A 726 21.65 29.06 -11.74
C SER A 726 21.75 30.55 -12.11
N GLY A 727 20.78 31.34 -11.61
CA GLY A 727 20.70 32.81 -11.70
C GLY A 727 19.68 33.38 -10.70
N LEU A 728 19.51 34.71 -10.64
CA LEU A 728 18.62 35.43 -9.70
C LEU A 728 17.13 35.01 -9.76
N SER A 729 16.73 34.18 -10.72
CA SER A 729 15.46 33.45 -10.79
C SER A 729 15.71 32.03 -11.35
N LEU A 730 15.00 31.03 -10.82
CA LEU A 730 15.11 29.62 -11.23
C LEU A 730 14.76 29.48 -12.72
N LYS A 731 15.73 29.07 -13.57
CA LYS A 731 15.52 28.80 -15.00
C LYS A 731 15.90 27.36 -15.33
N TYR A 732 14.97 26.64 -15.95
CA TYR A 732 15.14 25.25 -16.39
C TYR A 732 15.45 25.23 -17.90
N LYS A 733 16.46 24.47 -18.33
CA LYS A 733 16.95 24.35 -19.71
C LYS A 733 16.85 22.91 -20.20
N LEU A 734 16.05 22.69 -21.26
CA LEU A 734 15.91 21.40 -21.91
C LEU A 734 16.95 21.22 -23.02
N THR A 735 17.64 20.08 -23.04
CA THR A 735 18.61 19.73 -24.07
C THR A 735 18.22 18.41 -24.71
N CYS A 736 17.94 18.41 -26.01
CA CYS A 736 17.50 17.23 -26.76
C CYS A 736 18.57 16.75 -27.75
N GLY A 737 18.79 15.44 -27.81
CA GLY A 737 19.66 14.77 -28.77
C GLY A 737 18.89 13.70 -29.55
N LYS A 738 19.00 13.72 -30.87
CA LYS A 738 18.45 12.68 -31.75
C LYS A 738 19.51 11.61 -32.00
N LYS A 739 19.19 10.38 -31.64
CA LYS A 739 20.04 9.21 -31.87
C LYS A 739 20.05 8.92 -33.38
N HIS A 740 21.23 8.98 -33.98
CA HIS A 740 21.42 8.62 -35.38
C HIS A 740 21.84 7.14 -35.44
N CYS A 741 21.12 6.33 -36.22
CA CYS A 741 21.41 4.91 -36.36
C CYS A 741 22.60 4.73 -37.31
N GLU A 742 23.60 3.97 -36.87
CA GLU A 742 24.70 3.59 -37.75
C GLU A 742 24.23 2.55 -38.78
N PRO A 743 24.63 2.66 -40.05
CA PRO A 743 24.26 1.70 -41.07
C PRO A 743 24.79 0.30 -40.71
N CYS A 744 24.00 -0.74 -40.97
CA CYS A 744 24.40 -2.11 -40.63
C CYS A 744 25.76 -2.47 -41.26
N PRO A 745 26.64 -3.15 -40.51
CA PRO A 745 27.91 -3.62 -41.02
C PRO A 745 27.74 -4.51 -42.26
N LYS A 746 28.78 -4.58 -43.10
CA LYS A 746 28.81 -5.46 -44.27
C LYS A 746 28.50 -6.92 -43.85
N ASN A 747 27.58 -7.59 -44.55
CA ASN A 747 27.01 -8.92 -44.24
C ASN A 747 25.92 -8.97 -43.16
N TYR A 748 25.34 -7.83 -42.81
CA TYR A 748 24.12 -7.72 -42.04
C TYR A 748 23.08 -6.93 -42.82
N ARG A 749 21.81 -7.33 -42.71
CA ARG A 749 20.67 -6.59 -43.27
C ARG A 749 19.84 -6.02 -42.14
N GLU A 750 19.33 -4.81 -42.32
CA GLU A 750 18.48 -4.18 -41.31
C GLU A 750 17.06 -4.77 -41.38
N GLU A 751 16.60 -5.30 -40.25
CA GLU A 751 15.21 -5.66 -40.03
C GLU A 751 14.56 -4.59 -39.17
N LYS A 752 13.51 -3.97 -39.69
CA LYS A 752 12.76 -2.95 -38.95
C LYS A 752 11.94 -3.63 -37.87
N VAL A 753 12.22 -3.27 -36.62
CA VAL A 753 11.43 -3.70 -35.47
C VAL A 753 10.37 -2.62 -35.22
N PRO A 754 9.08 -3.00 -35.07
CA PRO A 754 8.04 -2.06 -34.66
C PRO A 754 8.41 -1.42 -33.32
N ASP A 755 8.19 -0.10 -33.18
CA ASP A 755 8.39 0.66 -31.95
C ASP A 755 9.87 0.80 -31.48
N SER A 756 10.84 0.75 -32.41
CA SER A 756 12.28 0.94 -32.13
C SER A 756 12.93 1.92 -33.12
N CYS A 757 13.77 2.82 -32.60
CA CYS A 757 14.48 3.84 -33.39
C CYS A 757 15.32 3.28 -34.54
N CYS A 758 16.09 2.24 -34.22
CA CYS A 758 16.99 1.59 -35.15
C CYS A 758 16.48 0.18 -35.38
N GLY A 759 16.53 -0.28 -36.64
CA GLY A 759 16.29 -1.68 -36.94
C GLY A 759 17.36 -2.58 -36.32
N LYS A 760 17.03 -3.86 -36.16
CA LYS A 760 18.01 -4.87 -35.76
C LYS A 760 18.79 -5.30 -36.99
N CYS A 761 20.10 -5.22 -36.93
CA CYS A 761 20.95 -5.79 -37.97
C CYS A 761 20.93 -7.32 -37.84
N LEU A 762 20.24 -8.00 -38.74
CA LEU A 762 20.26 -9.46 -38.84
C LEU A 762 21.44 -9.92 -39.67
N PRO A 763 22.20 -10.94 -39.22
CA PRO A 763 23.29 -11.50 -40.00
C PRO A 763 22.74 -12.12 -41.29
N THR A 764 23.40 -11.89 -42.43
CA THR A 764 23.13 -12.61 -43.69
C THR A 764 24.09 -13.78 -43.91
N MET A 765 25.04 -13.98 -42.99
CA MET A 765 26.11 -14.99 -43.01
C MET A 765 26.48 -15.33 -41.58
N CYS A 766 26.93 -16.56 -41.29
CA CYS A 766 27.40 -16.91 -39.96
C CYS A 766 28.84 -16.41 -39.77
N ALA A 767 29.06 -15.53 -38.81
CA ALA A 767 30.41 -15.16 -38.38
C ALA A 767 30.95 -16.22 -37.41
N ILE A 768 32.09 -16.82 -37.75
CA ILE A 768 32.75 -17.84 -36.93
C ILE A 768 34.14 -17.36 -36.55
N GLN A 769 34.52 -17.53 -35.30
CA GLN A 769 35.85 -17.25 -34.82
C GLN A 769 36.64 -18.56 -34.75
N LEU A 770 37.72 -18.63 -35.52
CA LEU A 770 38.65 -19.75 -35.51
C LEU A 770 39.52 -19.70 -34.24
N ARG A 771 40.15 -20.81 -33.84
CA ARG A 771 41.01 -20.95 -32.66
C ARG A 771 42.17 -19.96 -32.64
N ASN A 772 42.66 -19.55 -33.81
CA ASN A 772 43.69 -18.50 -33.95
C ASN A 772 43.14 -17.06 -33.80
N ARG A 773 41.88 -16.90 -33.37
CA ARG A 773 41.13 -15.65 -33.22
C ARG A 773 40.82 -14.89 -34.53
N THR A 774 41.01 -15.53 -35.68
CA THR A 774 40.59 -14.96 -36.97
C THR A 774 39.08 -15.16 -37.14
N ILE A 775 38.37 -14.11 -37.57
CA ILE A 775 36.93 -14.17 -37.84
C ILE A 775 36.73 -14.47 -39.34
N LEU A 776 35.98 -15.53 -39.64
CA LEU A 776 35.60 -15.92 -40.98
C LEU A 776 34.07 -15.88 -41.12
N TYR A 777 33.56 -15.56 -42.31
CA TYR A 777 32.12 -15.51 -42.56
C TYR A 777 31.71 -16.62 -43.51
N LEU A 778 30.87 -17.54 -43.04
CA LEU A 778 30.35 -18.65 -43.82
C LEU A 778 28.99 -18.32 -44.44
N LYS A 779 28.83 -18.66 -45.71
CA LYS A 779 27.53 -18.61 -46.40
C LYS A 779 26.61 -19.73 -45.89
N PRO A 780 25.29 -19.59 -46.07
CA PRO A 780 24.35 -20.65 -45.71
C PRO A 780 24.71 -21.99 -46.38
N ASN A 781 24.70 -23.06 -45.59
CA ASN A 781 25.12 -24.43 -45.89
C ASN A 781 26.63 -24.63 -46.13
N GLU A 782 27.45 -23.63 -45.83
CA GLU A 782 28.91 -23.76 -45.88
C GLU A 782 29.46 -24.31 -44.55
N MET A 783 30.50 -25.14 -44.65
CA MET A 783 31.13 -25.80 -43.50
C MET A 783 32.65 -25.71 -43.62
N ILE A 784 33.32 -25.39 -42.52
CA ILE A 784 34.78 -25.35 -42.41
C ILE A 784 35.24 -26.14 -41.19
N GLN A 785 36.47 -26.65 -41.26
CA GLN A 785 37.10 -27.40 -40.18
C GLN A 785 38.28 -26.59 -39.60
N ASP A 786 38.27 -26.42 -38.28
CA ASP A 786 39.25 -25.67 -37.50
C ASP A 786 39.91 -26.62 -36.48
N ASP A 787 40.98 -27.28 -36.91
CA ASP A 787 41.67 -28.33 -36.17
C ASP A 787 40.74 -29.54 -35.86
N CYS A 788 40.29 -29.67 -34.62
CA CYS A 788 39.34 -30.69 -34.18
C CYS A 788 37.88 -30.25 -34.21
N ASP A 789 37.62 -28.96 -34.40
CA ASP A 789 36.28 -28.40 -34.35
C ASP A 789 35.73 -28.25 -35.78
N SER A 790 34.48 -28.65 -36.01
CA SER A 790 33.78 -28.38 -37.27
C SER A 790 32.77 -27.26 -37.06
N HIS A 791 32.79 -26.27 -37.95
CA HIS A 791 31.91 -25.11 -37.93
C HIS A 791 31.03 -25.14 -39.18
N SER A 792 29.71 -25.11 -39.02
CA SER A 792 28.77 -25.11 -40.14
C SER A 792 27.73 -23.99 -39.98
N CYS A 793 27.35 -23.34 -41.08
CA CYS A 793 26.30 -22.33 -41.10
C CYS A 793 25.04 -22.92 -41.71
N LYS A 794 23.95 -23.01 -40.95
CA LYS A 794 22.65 -23.53 -41.40
C LYS A 794 21.59 -22.43 -41.39
N VAL A 795 20.50 -22.63 -42.11
CA VAL A 795 19.34 -21.73 -42.07
C VAL A 795 18.15 -22.49 -41.51
N ASN A 796 17.50 -21.94 -40.48
CA ASN A 796 16.34 -22.57 -39.85
C ASN A 796 15.05 -22.33 -40.67
N MET A 797 13.93 -22.93 -40.25
CA MET A 797 12.64 -22.78 -40.94
C MET A 797 12.08 -21.34 -40.93
N LYS A 798 12.58 -20.46 -40.05
CA LYS A 798 12.22 -19.04 -39.97
C LYS A 798 13.11 -18.14 -40.85
N GLY A 799 14.15 -18.69 -41.48
CA GLY A 799 15.09 -17.94 -42.31
C GLY A 799 16.30 -17.37 -41.57
N ASP A 800 16.53 -17.75 -40.31
CA ASP A 800 17.65 -17.30 -39.50
C ASP A 800 18.90 -18.15 -39.73
N PHE A 801 20.06 -17.49 -39.73
CA PHE A 801 21.36 -18.13 -39.92
C PHE A 801 21.91 -18.63 -38.58
N ILE A 802 21.98 -19.95 -38.42
CA ILE A 802 22.44 -20.66 -37.22
C ILE A 802 23.85 -21.21 -37.48
N TRP A 803 24.80 -20.80 -36.66
CA TRP A 803 26.11 -21.45 -36.60
C TRP A 803 26.05 -22.68 -35.69
N GLU A 804 26.35 -23.85 -36.23
CA GLU A 804 26.58 -25.08 -35.46
C GLU A 804 28.08 -25.37 -35.36
N LYS A 805 28.58 -25.52 -34.13
CA LYS A 805 29.94 -25.98 -33.83
C LYS A 805 29.90 -27.40 -33.29
N ARG A 806 30.63 -28.33 -33.92
CA ARG A 806 30.91 -29.66 -33.36
C ARG A 806 32.32 -29.65 -32.78
N ILE A 807 32.42 -29.77 -31.47
CA ILE A 807 33.68 -29.81 -30.73
C ILE A 807 34.07 -31.28 -30.52
N THR A 808 35.28 -31.66 -30.94
CA THR A 808 35.83 -32.99 -30.64
C THR A 808 36.64 -32.89 -29.33
N GLY A 809 36.22 -33.62 -28.30
CA GLY A 809 36.93 -33.64 -27.00
C GLY A 809 38.24 -34.40 -27.08
N CYS A 810 39.37 -33.72 -26.87
CA CYS A 810 40.69 -34.34 -26.78
C CYS A 810 41.18 -34.36 -25.32
N PRO A 811 41.92 -35.39 -24.90
CA PRO A 811 42.63 -35.39 -23.62
C PRO A 811 43.59 -34.20 -23.52
N PRO A 812 43.81 -33.64 -22.31
CA PRO A 812 44.75 -32.52 -22.11
C PRO A 812 46.16 -32.93 -22.53
N PHE A 813 46.74 -32.20 -23.48
CA PHE A 813 48.03 -32.49 -24.08
C PHE A 813 48.94 -31.26 -24.05
N ASP A 814 50.10 -31.39 -23.39
CA ASP A 814 51.13 -30.36 -23.32
C ASP A 814 52.26 -30.68 -24.29
N SER A 815 52.27 -29.96 -25.43
CA SER A 815 53.29 -30.11 -26.46
C SER A 815 54.67 -29.67 -26.01
N ASN A 816 54.76 -28.69 -25.11
CA ASN A 816 56.05 -28.15 -24.66
C ASN A 816 56.71 -29.12 -23.69
N ARG A 817 55.93 -29.70 -22.78
CA ARG A 817 56.41 -30.76 -21.89
C ARG A 817 56.88 -31.99 -22.67
N CYS A 818 56.10 -32.44 -23.64
CA CYS A 818 56.45 -33.58 -24.49
C CYS A 818 57.81 -33.42 -25.19
N LEU A 819 58.04 -32.24 -25.79
CA LEU A 819 59.30 -31.94 -26.47
C LEU A 819 60.47 -31.75 -25.47
N ALA A 820 60.21 -31.14 -24.32
CA ALA A 820 61.22 -30.95 -23.26
C ALA A 820 61.69 -32.29 -22.65
N GLU A 821 60.80 -33.28 -22.59
CA GLU A 821 61.10 -34.64 -22.11
C GLU A 821 61.67 -35.56 -23.22
N GLY A 822 61.92 -35.02 -24.42
CA GLY A 822 62.55 -35.72 -25.55
C GLY A 822 61.60 -36.55 -26.42
N GLY A 823 60.29 -36.47 -26.18
CA GLY A 823 59.25 -37.13 -26.96
C GLY A 823 58.95 -36.45 -28.30
N LYS A 824 58.27 -37.18 -29.19
CA LYS A 824 57.78 -36.69 -30.49
C LYS A 824 56.25 -36.56 -30.46
N ILE A 825 55.73 -35.46 -30.99
CA ILE A 825 54.29 -35.23 -31.08
C ILE A 825 53.71 -36.04 -32.23
N ALA A 826 52.77 -36.93 -31.95
CA ALA A 826 52.02 -37.71 -32.94
C ALA A 826 50.52 -37.46 -32.82
N LYS A 827 49.74 -37.90 -33.81
CA LYS A 827 48.27 -37.90 -33.75
C LYS A 827 47.78 -39.28 -33.33
N ILE A 828 46.75 -39.33 -32.49
CA ILE A 828 46.07 -40.58 -32.14
C ILE A 828 45.36 -41.10 -33.40
N GLU A 829 45.55 -42.37 -33.78
CA GLU A 829 45.05 -42.94 -35.03
C GLU A 829 43.56 -42.60 -35.28
N ASN A 830 43.27 -42.12 -36.50
CA ASN A 830 41.95 -41.66 -36.95
C ASN A 830 41.29 -40.53 -36.12
N THR A 831 42.05 -39.79 -35.32
CA THR A 831 41.56 -38.59 -34.64
C THR A 831 42.43 -37.37 -34.93
N CYS A 832 41.86 -36.19 -34.68
CA CYS A 832 42.59 -34.92 -34.74
C CYS A 832 43.42 -34.65 -33.46
N CYS A 833 43.29 -35.47 -32.41
CA CYS A 833 43.93 -35.28 -31.12
C CYS A 833 45.43 -35.64 -31.15
N LYS A 834 46.24 -34.84 -30.45
CA LYS A 834 47.71 -34.99 -30.37
C LYS A 834 48.10 -35.80 -29.13
N THR A 835 49.18 -36.56 -29.21
CA THR A 835 49.77 -37.35 -28.12
C THR A 835 51.30 -37.28 -28.14
N CYS A 836 51.94 -37.62 -27.01
CA CYS A 836 53.39 -37.67 -26.89
C CYS A 836 53.90 -39.09 -27.08
N VAL A 837 54.86 -39.29 -27.98
CA VAL A 837 55.57 -40.56 -28.16
C VAL A 837 56.98 -40.39 -27.60
N GLU A 838 57.20 -40.89 -26.38
CA GLU A 838 58.52 -40.87 -25.72
C GLU A 838 59.51 -41.82 -26.42
N PRO A 839 60.83 -41.53 -26.42
CA PRO A 839 61.84 -42.47 -26.93
C PRO A 839 62.05 -43.65 -25.95
N GLU A 840 61.99 -44.88 -26.48
CA GLU A 840 61.94 -46.13 -25.69
C GLU A 840 63.26 -46.50 -24.95
N CYS A 841 64.44 -46.06 -25.39
CA CYS A 841 65.74 -46.39 -24.78
C CYS A 841 66.75 -45.25 -24.99
N LYS A 842 67.39 -44.76 -23.92
CA LYS A 842 68.30 -43.59 -23.96
C LYS A 842 69.58 -43.81 -23.15
N GLU A 843 70.63 -43.06 -23.49
CA GLU A 843 71.88 -43.01 -22.72
C GLU A 843 71.74 -42.07 -21.52
N VAL A 844 72.17 -42.51 -20.35
CA VAL A 844 72.13 -41.76 -19.09
C VAL A 844 73.51 -41.81 -18.44
N THR A 845 73.93 -40.68 -17.85
CA THR A 845 75.19 -40.60 -17.09
C THR A 845 74.95 -40.92 -15.62
N GLY A 846 75.57 -41.98 -15.12
CA GLY A 846 75.57 -42.39 -13.72
C GLY A 846 76.91 -42.14 -13.03
N ARG A 847 76.88 -42.05 -11.70
CA ARG A 847 78.08 -42.04 -10.86
C ARG A 847 78.21 -43.38 -10.14
N LEU A 848 79.27 -44.12 -10.45
CA LEU A 848 79.59 -45.36 -9.74
C LEU A 848 80.44 -45.00 -8.51
N GLU A 849 79.93 -45.33 -7.33
CA GLU A 849 80.57 -44.95 -6.06
C GLU A 849 81.87 -45.72 -5.81
N TYR A 850 81.91 -47.02 -6.11
CA TYR A 850 83.12 -47.83 -6.06
C TYR A 850 83.04 -49.03 -7.03
N VAL A 851 84.18 -49.43 -7.59
CA VAL A 851 84.42 -50.66 -8.36
C VAL A 851 85.27 -51.57 -7.49
N LYS A 852 84.76 -52.76 -7.16
CA LYS A 852 85.48 -53.78 -6.38
C LYS A 852 85.61 -55.06 -7.20
N VAL A 853 86.84 -55.52 -7.39
CA VAL A 853 87.17 -56.81 -7.99
C VAL A 853 88.07 -57.53 -7.00
N ASP A 854 87.59 -58.65 -6.47
CA ASP A 854 88.23 -59.39 -5.37
C ASP A 854 88.57 -58.50 -4.15
N ASP A 855 89.84 -58.36 -3.80
CA ASP A 855 90.34 -57.51 -2.69
C ASP A 855 90.77 -56.09 -3.16
N CYS A 856 90.56 -55.75 -4.43
CA CYS A 856 90.99 -54.48 -5.03
C CYS A 856 89.82 -53.50 -5.23
N VAL A 857 90.03 -52.22 -4.88
CA VAL A 857 89.00 -51.17 -4.94
C VAL A 857 89.57 -49.88 -5.56
N ASN A 858 88.75 -49.12 -6.29
CA ASN A 858 89.09 -47.78 -6.77
C ASN A 858 89.03 -46.74 -5.62
N GLU A 859 89.85 -45.70 -5.70
CA GLU A 859 89.88 -44.66 -4.66
C GLU A 859 88.87 -43.52 -4.91
N ASN A 860 88.44 -43.29 -6.16
CA ASN A 860 87.61 -42.15 -6.55
C ASN A 860 86.33 -42.57 -7.29
N GLN A 861 85.22 -41.85 -7.07
CA GLN A 861 83.97 -42.04 -7.81
C GLN A 861 84.17 -41.87 -9.32
N LEU A 862 83.54 -42.74 -10.11
CA LEU A 862 83.64 -42.73 -11.57
C LEU A 862 82.32 -42.29 -12.21
N ASN A 863 82.38 -41.35 -13.16
CA ASN A 863 81.23 -41.08 -14.03
C ASN A 863 81.22 -42.12 -15.14
N ILE A 864 80.13 -42.90 -15.23
CA ILE A 864 79.94 -43.88 -16.28
C ILE A 864 78.66 -43.61 -17.07
N HIS A 865 78.62 -44.01 -18.33
CA HIS A 865 77.46 -43.90 -19.18
C HIS A 865 76.79 -45.27 -19.30
N TYR A 866 75.48 -45.37 -19.05
CA TYR A 866 74.72 -46.60 -19.16
C TYR A 866 73.37 -46.35 -19.87
N CYS A 867 72.75 -47.42 -20.34
CA CYS A 867 71.48 -47.35 -21.06
C CYS A 867 70.30 -47.57 -20.13
N GLU A 868 69.28 -46.72 -20.23
CA GLU A 868 68.05 -46.81 -19.44
C GLU A 868 66.83 -46.50 -20.30
N GLY A 869 65.75 -47.27 -20.13
CA GLY A 869 64.50 -47.08 -20.87
C GLY A 869 63.57 -48.29 -20.83
N LYS A 870 62.36 -48.14 -21.41
CA LYS A 870 61.30 -49.14 -21.47
C LYS A 870 61.21 -49.72 -22.88
N CYS A 871 61.51 -51.01 -23.05
CA CYS A 871 61.42 -51.71 -24.33
C CYS A 871 60.26 -52.72 -24.34
N ALA A 872 59.56 -52.85 -25.47
CA ALA A 872 58.42 -53.74 -25.59
C ALA A 872 58.83 -55.24 -25.58
N SER A 873 58.46 -55.94 -24.50
CA SER A 873 58.57 -57.41 -24.39
C SER A 873 57.21 -58.05 -24.64
N LYS A 874 57.17 -59.26 -25.22
CA LYS A 874 55.91 -59.93 -25.58
C LYS A 874 55.98 -61.44 -25.39
N ALA A 875 54.90 -62.04 -24.91
CA ALA A 875 54.70 -63.48 -24.79
C ALA A 875 53.77 -63.93 -25.92
N ILE A 876 54.24 -64.80 -26.82
CA ILE A 876 53.46 -65.24 -27.99
C ILE A 876 53.40 -66.76 -28.00
N TYR A 877 52.20 -67.32 -28.17
CA TYR A 877 52.01 -68.75 -28.35
C TYR A 877 52.68 -69.24 -29.64
N ASN A 878 53.70 -70.11 -29.52
CA ASN A 878 54.39 -70.69 -30.65
C ASN A 878 53.81 -72.07 -30.95
N ILE A 879 53.04 -72.17 -32.04
CA ILE A 879 52.35 -73.39 -32.45
C ILE A 879 53.32 -74.56 -32.74
N THR A 880 54.56 -74.26 -33.09
CA THR A 880 55.59 -75.27 -33.42
C THR A 880 56.12 -75.99 -32.17
N VAL A 881 56.14 -75.29 -31.03
CA VAL A 881 56.62 -75.81 -29.74
C VAL A 881 55.44 -76.11 -28.80
N ASN A 882 54.24 -75.68 -29.19
CA ASN A 882 52.99 -75.78 -28.45
C ASN A 882 53.08 -75.22 -27.03
N ASP A 883 53.78 -74.09 -26.89
CA ASP A 883 54.01 -73.39 -25.64
C ASP A 883 54.07 -71.86 -25.89
N ILE A 884 54.01 -71.06 -24.83
CA ILE A 884 54.14 -69.60 -24.91
C ILE A 884 55.62 -69.24 -24.89
N GLU A 885 56.12 -68.68 -26.00
CA GLU A 885 57.49 -68.16 -26.06
C GLU A 885 57.53 -66.71 -25.64
N ASP A 886 58.32 -66.43 -24.60
CA ASP A 886 58.63 -65.08 -24.18
C ASP A 886 59.74 -64.48 -25.04
N LYS A 887 59.42 -63.39 -25.73
CA LYS A 887 60.37 -62.55 -26.45
C LYS A 887 60.63 -61.28 -25.63
N CYS A 888 61.67 -61.33 -24.82
CA CYS A 888 62.14 -60.18 -24.04
C CYS A 888 62.93 -59.22 -24.95
N THR A 889 62.56 -57.94 -24.92
CA THR A 889 63.34 -56.87 -25.53
C THR A 889 63.81 -55.96 -24.40
N CYS A 890 65.12 -55.75 -24.28
CA CYS A 890 65.72 -54.99 -23.19
C CYS A 890 66.57 -53.84 -23.75
N CYS A 891 66.52 -52.69 -23.07
CA CYS A 891 67.36 -51.54 -23.40
C CYS A 891 68.82 -51.93 -23.18
N SER A 892 69.61 -51.93 -24.26
CA SER A 892 70.97 -52.48 -24.28
C SER A 892 71.92 -51.52 -24.99
N ALA A 893 73.16 -51.45 -24.50
CA ALA A 893 74.23 -50.72 -25.18
C ALA A 893 74.67 -51.44 -26.45
N THR A 894 74.48 -50.81 -27.61
CA THR A 894 74.90 -51.30 -28.93
C THR A 894 76.35 -50.95 -29.23
N VAL A 895 76.81 -49.79 -28.75
CA VAL A 895 78.20 -49.33 -28.87
C VAL A 895 78.75 -49.04 -27.47
N LYS A 896 79.94 -49.54 -27.18
CA LYS A 896 80.63 -49.38 -25.89
C LYS A 896 82.05 -48.91 -26.10
N ASP A 897 82.50 -48.00 -25.26
CA ASP A 897 83.91 -47.63 -25.12
C ASP A 897 84.45 -48.17 -23.79
N SER A 898 85.71 -48.55 -23.75
CA SER A 898 86.35 -49.00 -22.51
C SER A 898 87.26 -47.94 -21.90
N MET A 899 87.31 -47.92 -20.58
CA MET A 899 88.19 -47.08 -19.79
C MET A 899 88.93 -47.93 -18.76
N LEU A 900 90.24 -47.77 -18.66
CA LEU A 900 91.05 -48.42 -17.64
C LEU A 900 90.98 -47.62 -16.34
N VAL A 901 90.55 -48.29 -15.27
CA VAL A 901 90.43 -47.76 -13.92
C VAL A 901 91.47 -48.43 -13.02
N PRO A 902 92.37 -47.67 -12.38
CA PRO A 902 93.31 -48.24 -11.43
C PRO A 902 92.58 -48.65 -10.14
N LEU A 903 92.67 -49.93 -9.78
CA LEU A 903 92.20 -50.49 -8.51
C LEU A 903 93.40 -50.76 -7.60
N ARG A 904 93.32 -50.32 -6.35
CA ARG A 904 94.33 -50.64 -5.32
C ARG A 904 93.90 -51.88 -4.56
N CYS A 905 94.77 -52.89 -4.53
CA CYS A 905 94.55 -54.15 -3.82
C CYS A 905 95.06 -54.09 -2.38
N ALA A 906 94.62 -55.01 -1.52
CA ALA A 906 95.01 -55.02 -0.10
C ALA A 906 96.53 -55.21 0.10
N ASN A 907 97.22 -55.82 -0.87
CA ASN A 907 98.68 -55.97 -0.90
C ASN A 907 99.44 -54.69 -1.36
N GLY A 908 98.75 -53.60 -1.65
CA GLY A 908 99.32 -52.32 -2.08
C GLY A 908 99.63 -52.20 -3.58
N SER A 909 99.46 -53.28 -4.35
CA SER A 909 99.60 -53.25 -5.81
C SER A 909 98.43 -52.52 -6.48
N ILE A 910 98.68 -51.94 -7.66
CA ILE A 910 97.66 -51.26 -8.47
C ILE A 910 97.42 -52.10 -9.73
N VAL A 911 96.20 -52.57 -9.90
CA VAL A 911 95.77 -53.35 -11.06
C VAL A 911 94.86 -52.48 -11.92
N GLN A 912 95.09 -52.45 -13.23
CA GLN A 912 94.20 -51.75 -14.16
C GLN A 912 93.01 -52.64 -14.51
N HIS A 913 91.80 -52.19 -14.20
CA HIS A 913 90.57 -52.91 -14.55
C HIS A 913 89.79 -52.14 -15.62
N GLU A 914 89.26 -52.86 -16.60
CA GLU A 914 88.54 -52.27 -17.71
C GLU A 914 87.05 -52.11 -17.38
N VAL A 915 86.54 -50.88 -17.48
CA VAL A 915 85.11 -50.54 -17.29
C VAL A 915 84.54 -50.04 -18.60
N PHE A 916 83.31 -50.46 -18.94
CA PHE A 916 82.66 -50.09 -20.19
C PHE A 916 81.65 -48.96 -20.00
N ASN A 917 81.75 -47.94 -20.86
CA ASN A 917 80.78 -46.86 -21.03
C ASN A 917 79.92 -47.09 -22.26
N ALA A 918 78.60 -47.01 -22.11
CA ALA A 918 77.66 -47.06 -23.22
C ALA A 918 77.71 -45.75 -24.01
N ARG A 919 77.80 -45.84 -25.35
CA ARG A 919 77.78 -44.69 -26.29
C ARG A 919 76.50 -44.58 -27.10
N GLN A 920 75.84 -45.72 -27.31
CA GLN A 920 74.57 -45.82 -28.01
C GLN A 920 73.72 -46.91 -27.37
N CYS A 921 72.43 -46.64 -27.28
CA CYS A 921 71.45 -47.47 -26.56
C CYS A 921 70.27 -47.76 -27.48
N GLU A 922 69.95 -49.05 -27.66
CA GLU A 922 68.79 -49.49 -28.45
C GLU A 922 68.06 -50.64 -27.75
N CYS A 923 66.80 -50.85 -28.13
CA CYS A 923 65.99 -51.98 -27.66
C CYS A 923 66.36 -53.26 -28.42
N LEU A 924 67.07 -54.19 -27.77
CA LEU A 924 67.52 -55.43 -28.39
C LEU A 924 66.81 -56.65 -27.78
N SER A 925 66.44 -57.60 -28.64
CA SER A 925 65.85 -58.87 -28.19
C SER A 925 66.90 -59.75 -27.51
N ARG A 926 66.55 -60.32 -26.35
CA ARG A 926 67.36 -61.28 -25.60
C ARG A 926 66.54 -62.51 -25.22
N LYS A 927 67.21 -63.65 -25.01
CA LYS A 927 66.56 -64.81 -24.38
C LYS A 927 66.20 -64.46 -22.95
N CYS A 928 64.92 -64.60 -22.60
CA CYS A 928 64.47 -64.45 -21.22
C CYS A 928 65.10 -65.58 -20.40
N MET A 929 65.81 -65.25 -19.32
CA MET A 929 66.24 -66.23 -18.31
C MET A 929 65.22 -66.18 -17.16
N PRO A 930 64.81 -67.33 -16.61
CA PRO A 930 63.87 -67.38 -15.48
C PRO A 930 64.47 -66.84 -14.18
#